data_AF-A0AAW3U3V0-F1
#
_entry.id   AF-A0AAW3U3V0-F1
#
_cell.length_a   1.000
_cell.length_b   1.000
_cell.length_c   1.000
_cell.angle_alpha   90.00
_cell.angle_beta   90.00
_cell.angle_gamma   90.00
#
_symmetry.space_group_name_H-M   'P 1'
#
loop_
_entity.id
_entity.type
_entity.pdbx_description
1 polymer ?
#
loop_
_entity_poly.entity_id
_entity_poly.type
_entity_poly.pdbx_seq_one_letter_code
_entity_poly.pdbx_strand_id
1 'polypeptide(L)'
;MTIAGSDLGAGKDLTLAAKDIALLARQDTVDNDASQSSKSNGFSIGVTYDPGASYRSARDSTTKNMVDTGSTMSKISRDAEGAAAGTMAAITPVVIQASSHRSNASQNASTSDARVSQLAAGGNLTLLASDGSITSQGTQMSAEGDAVLLASKDIVFDVAHNTQSSGNASNGKGWGFNNAAGLPYGNYNQQGTGNGQTDTITGTQLSVGGNASLTTTQGDISLTASNIAAQGNVSLRAAGDLTIQSGQDILGNANQSTSKGIGTVVISDTERFAGYNKKNHTDDNAQVAQVASNVGSLGGNVSLTAGGTYTQSASNVVAAKDVDITAASIQLLTANTSSSASQQDDDLKIGAFARIKSPLIDLINNVDDARKSDGRLGAMQGMAAAANAYQTAKAVQSGSLLSVEAGVGFATNESSFNSSSQISQGSTITGGGNVRLKTTEGDLHIVQGNLKAGDTLSLDSARDLVLEAGSSSTTEQSKGSNAGFEVGVGASVGAQTGVYAYVQASVGSHKSNMDGSTWQNTQLAGQNVVLKSEGDTALRGAVVKGDRIDVQTGGDLTIESLQDKLDIQSRESSVGGRVQVSFGTAWDASGYASGARANGKYLGVVEQSGLFAGDGGYHVTAGNVNLIGGAIASTNAANSELTADALTFTDLKNLMDYSTVSAAISGGIGSTGEGATDADGNPTQPSVGDQFMNIGHNIVNGNYGEAN
;
A
#
# COMPACT_ATOMS: atom_id res chain seq x y z
N MET A 1 28.02 -23.69 -26.88
CA MET A 1 26.80 -24.51 -27.01
C MET A 1 25.65 -23.67 -26.49
N THR A 2 24.55 -23.59 -27.23
CA THR A 2 23.38 -22.80 -26.83
C THR A 2 22.14 -23.67 -26.89
N ILE A 3 21.40 -23.74 -25.79
CA ILE A 3 20.09 -24.39 -25.67
C ILE A 3 19.12 -23.26 -25.33
N ALA A 4 18.05 -23.12 -26.10
CA ALA A 4 17.13 -21.99 -25.94
C ALA A 4 15.67 -22.46 -25.98
N GLY A 5 14.94 -22.28 -24.89
CA GLY A 5 13.53 -22.70 -24.76
C GLY A 5 13.30 -24.16 -25.16
N SER A 6 14.20 -25.07 -24.80
CA SER A 6 14.18 -26.47 -25.22
C SER A 6 14.32 -27.43 -24.03
N ASP A 7 13.76 -28.63 -24.17
CA ASP A 7 13.82 -29.69 -23.15
C ASP A 7 14.84 -30.75 -23.54
N LEU A 8 15.83 -31.00 -22.67
CA LEU A 8 16.82 -32.05 -22.79
C LEU A 8 16.71 -33.01 -21.61
N GLY A 9 16.37 -34.27 -21.89
CA GLY A 9 16.25 -35.33 -20.88
C GLY A 9 17.19 -36.51 -21.15
N ALA A 10 17.80 -37.06 -20.10
CA ALA A 10 18.51 -38.33 -20.15
C ALA A 10 17.99 -39.28 -19.06
N GLY A 11 17.72 -40.54 -19.41
CA GLY A 11 17.26 -41.55 -18.45
C GLY A 11 18.34 -42.03 -17.45
N LYS A 12 19.58 -41.56 -17.60
CA LYS A 12 20.71 -41.74 -16.68
C LYS A 12 21.43 -40.39 -16.59
N ASP A 13 22.73 -40.35 -16.86
CA ASP A 13 23.52 -39.14 -16.79
C ASP A 13 23.27 -38.21 -18.00
N LEU A 14 23.19 -36.92 -17.75
CA LEU A 14 23.19 -35.87 -18.77
C LEU A 14 24.49 -35.07 -18.65
N THR A 15 25.33 -35.11 -19.68
CA THR A 15 26.58 -34.35 -19.72
C THR A 15 26.57 -33.40 -20.91
N LEU A 16 26.70 -32.10 -20.64
CA LEU A 16 26.94 -31.08 -21.66
C LEU A 16 28.36 -30.54 -21.49
N ALA A 17 29.19 -30.71 -22.51
CA ALA A 17 30.55 -30.20 -22.52
C ALA A 17 30.76 -29.28 -23.72
N ALA A 18 31.22 -28.06 -23.47
CA ALA A 18 31.49 -27.06 -24.50
C ALA A 18 32.51 -26.03 -24.01
N LYS A 19 32.97 -25.15 -24.90
CA LYS A 19 33.72 -23.95 -24.50
C LYS A 19 32.86 -23.06 -23.58
N ASP A 20 31.69 -22.66 -24.07
CA ASP A 20 30.67 -21.89 -23.36
C ASP A 20 29.35 -22.68 -23.38
N ILE A 21 28.57 -22.64 -22.31
CA ILE A 21 27.23 -23.23 -22.24
C ILE A 21 26.23 -22.11 -21.94
N ALA A 22 25.34 -21.82 -22.87
CA ALA A 22 24.28 -20.81 -22.70
C ALA A 22 22.90 -21.49 -22.74
N LEU A 23 22.17 -21.40 -21.64
CA LEU A 23 20.82 -21.94 -21.44
C LEU A 23 19.84 -20.76 -21.42
N LEU A 24 19.35 -20.37 -22.60
CA LEU A 24 18.61 -19.13 -22.79
C LEU A 24 17.10 -19.35 -22.76
N ALA A 25 16.35 -18.31 -22.40
CA ALA A 25 14.92 -18.28 -22.61
C ALA A 25 14.60 -17.81 -24.03
N ARG A 26 13.43 -18.19 -24.54
CA ARG A 26 12.84 -17.65 -25.78
C ARG A 26 11.54 -16.95 -25.44
N GLN A 27 11.23 -15.85 -26.10
CA GLN A 27 9.98 -15.13 -25.87
C GLN A 27 8.90 -15.56 -26.87
N ASP A 28 7.69 -15.76 -26.37
CA ASP A 28 6.48 -16.01 -27.15
C ASP A 28 5.54 -14.82 -26.92
N THR A 29 5.38 -13.98 -27.96
CA THR A 29 4.63 -12.73 -27.87
C THR A 29 3.30 -12.85 -28.59
N VAL A 30 2.21 -12.51 -27.88
CA VAL A 30 0.85 -12.47 -28.41
C VAL A 30 0.33 -11.05 -28.27
N ASP A 31 -0.05 -10.46 -29.39
CA ASP A 31 -0.70 -9.16 -29.46
C ASP A 31 -2.21 -9.34 -29.72
N ASN A 32 -3.03 -8.73 -28.88
CA ASN A 32 -4.47 -8.74 -28.95
C ASN A 32 -4.99 -7.31 -29.09
N ASP A 33 -5.58 -7.01 -30.25
CA ASP A 33 -6.27 -5.74 -30.50
C ASP A 33 -7.77 -5.99 -30.55
N ALA A 34 -8.52 -5.32 -29.68
CA ALA A 34 -9.96 -5.36 -29.62
C ALA A 34 -10.53 -3.95 -29.81
N SER A 35 -11.48 -3.79 -30.72
CA SER A 35 -12.21 -2.54 -30.91
C SER A 35 -13.71 -2.78 -30.85
N GLN A 36 -14.41 -2.01 -30.05
CA GLN A 36 -15.86 -2.01 -29.95
C GLN A 36 -16.41 -0.62 -30.26
N SER A 37 -17.37 -0.55 -31.19
CA SER A 37 -18.10 0.65 -31.51
C SER A 37 -19.59 0.38 -31.32
N SER A 38 -20.25 1.20 -30.50
CA SER A 38 -21.70 1.18 -30.33
C SER A 38 -22.29 2.51 -30.77
N LYS A 39 -23.38 2.43 -31.52
CA LYS A 39 -24.19 3.59 -31.88
C LYS A 39 -25.65 3.27 -31.66
N SER A 40 -26.29 4.03 -30.79
CA SER A 40 -27.72 3.95 -30.53
C SER A 40 -28.36 5.28 -30.89
N ASN A 41 -29.43 5.22 -31.69
CA ASN A 41 -30.26 6.36 -32.03
C ASN A 41 -31.69 6.01 -31.63
N GLY A 42 -32.32 6.86 -30.84
CA GLY A 42 -33.72 6.71 -30.45
C GLY A 42 -34.52 7.92 -30.93
N PHE A 43 -35.69 7.67 -31.50
CA PHE A 43 -36.71 8.70 -31.72
C PHE A 43 -38.06 8.11 -31.34
N SER A 44 -38.78 8.77 -30.44
CA SER A 44 -40.12 8.38 -30.04
C SER A 44 -40.99 9.60 -29.87
N ILE A 45 -42.21 9.51 -30.41
CA ILE A 45 -43.29 10.45 -30.14
C ILE A 45 -44.34 9.68 -29.34
N GLY A 46 -44.53 10.05 -28.08
CA GLY A 46 -45.64 9.59 -27.26
C GLY A 46 -46.76 10.61 -27.28
N VAL A 47 -47.99 10.18 -27.50
CA VAL A 47 -49.18 11.04 -27.37
C VAL A 47 -49.94 10.61 -26.11
N THR A 48 -50.14 11.55 -25.20
CA THR A 48 -50.84 11.31 -23.94
C THR A 48 -52.35 11.35 -24.19
N TYR A 49 -52.97 10.19 -24.34
CA TYR A 49 -54.41 10.06 -24.63
C TYR A 49 -55.28 10.04 -23.36
N ASP A 50 -54.75 9.46 -22.28
CA ASP A 50 -55.35 9.51 -20.94
C ASP A 50 -54.29 10.05 -19.95
N PRO A 51 -54.39 11.34 -19.56
CA PRO A 51 -53.49 11.97 -18.61
C PRO A 51 -53.42 11.23 -17.27
N GLY A 52 -54.52 10.62 -16.81
CA GLY A 52 -54.58 9.90 -15.54
C GLY A 52 -53.96 8.50 -15.61
N ALA A 53 -54.05 7.83 -16.75
CA ALA A 53 -53.31 6.58 -16.99
C ALA A 53 -51.81 6.82 -17.21
N SER A 54 -51.45 7.90 -17.92
CA SER A 54 -50.07 8.28 -18.21
C SER A 54 -49.34 8.77 -16.95
N TYR A 55 -50.05 9.49 -16.07
CA TYR A 55 -49.60 9.82 -14.71
C TYR A 55 -49.21 8.56 -13.94
N ARG A 56 -50.13 7.59 -13.86
CA ARG A 56 -49.91 6.35 -13.12
C ARG A 56 -48.78 5.53 -13.73
N SER A 57 -48.74 5.40 -15.06
CA SER A 57 -47.70 4.64 -15.76
C SER A 57 -46.30 5.26 -15.60
N ALA A 58 -46.15 6.58 -15.74
CA ALA A 58 -44.85 7.26 -15.57
C ALA A 58 -44.39 7.27 -14.10
N ARG A 59 -45.33 7.46 -13.16
CA ARG A 59 -45.07 7.33 -11.72
C ARG A 59 -44.59 5.91 -11.39
N ASP A 60 -45.33 4.90 -11.81
CA ASP A 60 -45.04 3.51 -11.49
C ASP A 60 -43.73 3.06 -12.18
N SER A 61 -43.46 3.49 -13.42
CA SER A 61 -42.20 3.20 -14.14
C SER A 61 -40.98 3.83 -13.47
N THR A 62 -41.06 5.12 -13.10
CA THR A 62 -39.98 5.85 -12.44
C THR A 62 -39.67 5.26 -11.07
N THR A 63 -40.69 4.81 -10.34
CA THR A 63 -40.55 4.25 -8.99
C THR A 63 -40.21 2.76 -8.94
N LYS A 64 -40.27 2.04 -10.07
CA LYS A 64 -40.05 0.59 -10.15
C LYS A 64 -38.57 0.19 -10.19
N ASN A 65 -37.69 1.06 -10.70
CA ASN A 65 -36.25 0.84 -10.76
C ASN A 65 -35.46 1.61 -9.68
N MET A 66 -36.14 2.32 -8.78
CA MET A 66 -35.51 2.98 -7.64
C MET A 66 -35.28 1.96 -6.51
N VAL A 67 -34.10 2.02 -5.87
CA VAL A 67 -33.74 1.14 -4.75
C VAL A 67 -34.72 1.39 -3.58
N ASP A 68 -35.51 0.38 -3.25
CA ASP A 68 -36.43 0.42 -2.11
C ASP A 68 -35.70 -0.09 -0.86
N THR A 69 -35.05 0.81 -0.14
CA THR A 69 -34.35 0.44 1.11
C THR A 69 -35.32 0.22 2.29
N GLY A 70 -36.64 0.27 2.06
CA GLY A 70 -37.67 0.15 3.10
C GLY A 70 -37.83 1.38 3.99
N SER A 71 -36.89 2.33 3.91
CA SER A 71 -36.88 3.56 4.71
C SER A 71 -38.04 4.50 4.33
N THR A 72 -38.51 5.30 5.30
CA THR A 72 -39.53 6.33 5.09
C THR A 72 -39.08 7.35 4.03
N MET A 73 -37.77 7.55 3.86
CA MET A 73 -37.19 8.47 2.89
C MET A 73 -37.24 7.91 1.47
N SER A 74 -36.93 6.63 1.25
CA SER A 74 -37.09 5.98 -0.05
C SER A 74 -38.54 6.00 -0.54
N LYS A 75 -39.50 5.98 0.38
CA LYS A 75 -40.93 6.13 0.05
C LYS A 75 -41.28 7.57 -0.34
N ILE A 76 -40.81 8.56 0.42
CA ILE A 76 -41.06 9.99 0.13
C ILE A 76 -40.37 10.43 -1.18
N SER A 77 -39.14 10.01 -1.44
CA SER A 77 -38.44 10.31 -2.70
C SER A 77 -39.08 9.61 -3.90
N ARG A 78 -39.48 8.34 -3.77
CA ARG A 78 -40.27 7.63 -4.80
C ARG A 78 -41.61 8.30 -5.05
N ASP A 79 -42.33 8.73 -4.02
CA ASP A 79 -43.63 9.39 -4.16
C ASP A 79 -43.49 10.79 -4.77
N ALA A 80 -42.46 11.56 -4.38
CA ALA A 80 -42.20 12.89 -4.94
C ALA A 80 -41.71 12.84 -6.39
N GLU A 81 -40.77 11.95 -6.71
CA GLU A 81 -40.29 11.76 -8.07
C GLU A 81 -41.32 11.10 -8.97
N GLY A 82 -42.06 10.14 -8.43
CA GLY A 82 -43.17 9.50 -9.11
C GLY A 82 -44.30 10.50 -9.38
N ALA A 83 -44.62 11.40 -8.45
CA ALA A 83 -45.60 12.46 -8.66
C ALA A 83 -45.09 13.50 -9.66
N ALA A 84 -43.82 13.91 -9.61
CA ALA A 84 -43.21 14.83 -10.57
C ALA A 84 -43.14 14.24 -12.00
N ALA A 85 -42.67 13.00 -12.15
CA ALA A 85 -42.64 12.30 -13.43
C ALA A 85 -44.06 12.00 -13.96
N GLY A 86 -44.96 11.61 -13.06
CA GLY A 86 -46.38 11.40 -13.37
C GLY A 86 -47.09 12.68 -13.83
N THR A 87 -46.90 13.78 -13.11
CA THR A 87 -47.49 15.08 -13.48
C THR A 87 -46.94 15.59 -14.81
N MET A 88 -45.62 15.55 -15.00
CA MET A 88 -44.99 15.97 -16.27
C MET A 88 -45.47 15.12 -17.46
N ALA A 89 -45.64 13.82 -17.28
CA ALA A 89 -46.19 12.94 -18.31
C ALA A 89 -47.68 13.20 -18.60
N ALA A 90 -48.46 13.60 -17.59
CA ALA A 90 -49.89 13.90 -17.71
C ALA A 90 -50.18 15.26 -18.39
N ILE A 91 -49.32 16.26 -18.18
CA ILE A 91 -49.49 17.61 -18.74
C ILE A 91 -48.75 17.85 -20.06
N THR A 92 -47.90 16.90 -20.47
CA THR A 92 -47.19 16.95 -21.77
C THR A 92 -48.01 16.17 -22.79
N PRO A 93 -48.86 16.82 -23.62
CA PRO A 93 -49.77 16.12 -24.52
C PRO A 93 -49.03 15.34 -25.61
N VAL A 94 -47.84 15.80 -25.98
CA VAL A 94 -46.94 15.15 -26.94
C VAL A 94 -45.53 15.14 -26.37
N VAL A 95 -45.05 13.95 -26.00
CA VAL A 95 -43.68 13.73 -25.53
C VAL A 95 -42.82 13.38 -26.73
N ILE A 96 -41.82 14.21 -27.02
CA ILE A 96 -40.83 14.00 -28.08
C ILE A 96 -39.51 13.69 -27.40
N GLN A 97 -39.03 12.47 -27.62
CA GLN A 97 -37.70 12.05 -27.20
C GLN A 97 -36.87 11.73 -28.43
N ALA A 98 -35.71 12.36 -28.55
CA ALA A 98 -34.74 12.07 -29.59
C ALA A 98 -33.38 11.96 -28.93
N SER A 99 -32.62 10.91 -29.20
CA SER A 99 -31.27 10.81 -28.66
C SER A 99 -30.33 10.08 -29.60
N SER A 100 -29.05 10.40 -29.50
CA SER A 100 -27.98 9.71 -30.20
C SER A 100 -26.82 9.53 -29.23
N HIS A 101 -26.37 8.30 -29.10
CA HIS A 101 -25.24 7.93 -28.25
C HIS A 101 -24.27 7.15 -29.12
N ARG A 102 -23.01 7.57 -29.14
CA ARG A 102 -21.91 6.83 -29.75
C ARG A 102 -20.83 6.59 -28.71
N SER A 103 -20.35 5.37 -28.61
CA SER A 103 -19.20 5.02 -27.80
C SER A 103 -18.25 4.17 -28.63
N ASN A 104 -16.97 4.52 -28.54
CA ASN A 104 -15.90 3.72 -29.09
C ASN A 104 -15.00 3.33 -27.92
N ALA A 105 -14.59 2.08 -27.87
CA ALA A 105 -13.56 1.58 -26.99
C ALA A 105 -12.57 0.77 -27.82
N SER A 106 -11.29 0.96 -27.58
CA SER A 106 -10.23 0.12 -28.09
C SER A 106 -9.37 -0.35 -26.93
N GLN A 107 -8.96 -1.60 -26.98
CA GLN A 107 -8.05 -2.21 -26.04
C GLN A 107 -7.01 -2.95 -26.84
N ASN A 108 -5.75 -2.64 -26.58
CA ASN A 108 -4.60 -3.36 -27.12
C ASN A 108 -3.92 -4.00 -25.93
N ALA A 109 -3.56 -5.27 -26.03
CA ALA A 109 -2.80 -5.97 -25.00
C ALA A 109 -1.70 -6.78 -25.68
N SER A 110 -0.48 -6.68 -25.17
CA SER A 110 0.65 -7.49 -25.60
C SER A 110 1.14 -8.29 -24.41
N THR A 111 1.18 -9.61 -24.55
CA THR A 111 1.73 -10.53 -23.55
C THR A 111 2.95 -11.21 -24.17
N SER A 112 4.10 -11.13 -23.52
CA SER A 112 5.32 -11.83 -23.93
C SER A 112 5.75 -12.77 -22.80
N ASP A 113 5.60 -14.07 -23.03
CA ASP A 113 5.93 -15.10 -22.04
C ASP A 113 7.29 -15.74 -22.35
N ALA A 114 8.12 -15.91 -21.32
CA ALA A 114 9.36 -16.64 -21.46
C ALA A 114 9.14 -18.16 -21.49
N ARG A 115 9.63 -18.79 -22.56
CA ARG A 115 9.86 -20.23 -22.67
C ARG A 115 11.29 -20.55 -22.27
N VAL A 116 11.44 -21.07 -21.06
CA VAL A 116 12.74 -21.43 -20.48
C VAL A 116 13.22 -22.80 -20.97
N SER A 117 14.52 -23.06 -20.87
CA SER A 117 15.07 -24.39 -21.15
C SER A 117 14.87 -25.34 -19.96
N GLN A 118 14.76 -26.64 -20.23
CA GLN A 118 14.69 -27.67 -19.19
C GLN A 118 15.77 -28.73 -19.40
N LEU A 119 16.50 -29.08 -18.34
CA LEU A 119 17.51 -30.13 -18.34
C LEU A 119 17.17 -31.14 -17.24
N ALA A 120 16.93 -32.40 -17.60
CA ALA A 120 16.57 -33.44 -16.64
C ALA A 120 17.49 -34.67 -16.78
N ALA A 121 18.13 -35.06 -15.69
CA ALA A 121 18.96 -36.26 -15.60
C ALA A 121 18.37 -37.27 -14.61
N GLY A 122 18.09 -38.50 -15.07
CA GLY A 122 17.71 -39.63 -14.20
C GLY A 122 18.89 -40.17 -13.37
N GLY A 123 20.10 -39.68 -13.62
CA GLY A 123 21.32 -39.91 -12.84
C GLY A 123 21.97 -38.58 -12.52
N ASN A 124 23.23 -38.40 -12.94
CA ASN A 124 23.98 -37.18 -12.68
C ASN A 124 23.79 -36.14 -13.79
N LEU A 125 23.73 -34.86 -13.41
CA LEU A 125 23.80 -33.73 -14.33
C LEU A 125 25.22 -33.15 -14.32
N THR A 126 25.84 -32.98 -15.47
CA THR A 126 27.16 -32.35 -15.59
C THR A 126 27.17 -31.29 -16.68
N LEU A 127 27.48 -30.05 -16.32
CA LEU A 127 27.76 -28.95 -17.25
C LEU A 127 29.23 -28.58 -17.15
N LEU A 128 29.96 -28.74 -18.24
CA LEU A 128 31.40 -28.50 -18.32
C LEU A 128 31.70 -27.42 -19.37
N ALA A 129 31.94 -26.20 -18.91
CA ALA A 129 32.40 -25.07 -19.72
C ALA A 129 33.93 -24.91 -19.56
N SER A 130 34.69 -25.74 -20.27
CA SER A 130 36.13 -25.94 -19.99
C SER A 130 37.02 -24.73 -20.25
N ASP A 131 36.58 -23.77 -21.09
CA ASP A 131 37.35 -22.58 -21.52
C ASP A 131 36.50 -21.30 -21.48
N GLY A 132 35.35 -21.35 -20.81
CA GLY A 132 34.33 -20.31 -20.89
C GLY A 132 33.36 -20.32 -19.71
N SER A 133 32.17 -19.78 -19.95
CA SER A 133 31.16 -19.53 -18.90
C SER A 133 29.93 -20.44 -19.07
N ILE A 134 29.21 -20.66 -17.97
CA ILE A 134 27.85 -21.22 -17.96
C ILE A 134 26.89 -20.06 -17.70
N THR A 135 25.97 -19.80 -18.62
CA THR A 135 24.93 -18.78 -18.45
C THR A 135 23.55 -19.42 -18.53
N SER A 136 22.62 -18.96 -17.70
CA SER A 136 21.25 -19.44 -17.66
C SER A 136 20.25 -18.30 -17.51
N GLN A 137 19.11 -18.40 -18.19
CA GLN A 137 17.97 -17.50 -18.03
C GLN A 137 16.73 -18.34 -17.69
N GLY A 138 16.37 -18.37 -16.40
CA GLY A 138 15.18 -19.06 -15.91
C GLY A 138 15.17 -20.59 -16.12
N THR A 139 16.31 -21.22 -16.43
CA THR A 139 16.34 -22.65 -16.81
C THR A 139 15.94 -23.52 -15.63
N GLN A 140 15.20 -24.60 -15.91
CA GLN A 140 14.86 -25.60 -14.91
C GLN A 140 15.78 -26.82 -15.07
N MET A 141 16.63 -27.07 -14.07
CA MET A 141 17.59 -28.16 -14.06
C MET A 141 17.25 -29.16 -12.95
N SER A 142 17.28 -30.45 -13.26
CA SER A 142 17.07 -31.50 -12.29
C SER A 142 18.01 -32.70 -12.47
N ALA A 143 18.40 -33.31 -11.35
CA ALA A 143 19.19 -34.54 -11.31
C ALA A 143 18.70 -35.44 -10.16
N GLU A 144 18.46 -36.72 -10.42
CA GLU A 144 18.18 -37.70 -9.34
C GLU A 144 19.45 -38.03 -8.53
N GLY A 145 20.62 -37.98 -9.18
CA GLY A 145 21.94 -38.12 -8.57
C GLY A 145 22.57 -36.76 -8.24
N ASP A 146 23.87 -36.62 -8.50
CA ASP A 146 24.62 -35.38 -8.27
C ASP A 146 24.48 -34.39 -9.44
N ALA A 147 24.64 -33.10 -9.17
CA ALA A 147 24.77 -32.06 -10.19
C ALA A 147 26.12 -31.34 -10.06
N VAL A 148 26.89 -31.31 -11.15
CA VAL A 148 28.21 -30.66 -11.21
C VAL A 148 28.23 -29.65 -12.35
N LEU A 149 28.43 -28.38 -12.00
CA LEU A 149 28.57 -27.27 -12.92
C LEU A 149 29.98 -26.71 -12.76
N LEU A 150 30.80 -26.88 -13.79
CA LEU A 150 32.19 -26.44 -13.80
C LEU A 150 32.42 -25.48 -14.96
N ALA A 151 32.82 -24.25 -14.65
CA ALA A 151 33.17 -23.23 -15.64
C ALA A 151 34.62 -22.77 -15.46
N SER A 152 35.33 -22.51 -16.55
CA SER A 152 36.65 -21.88 -16.45
C SER A 152 36.52 -20.44 -15.96
N LYS A 153 35.54 -19.70 -16.50
CA LYS A 153 35.29 -18.29 -16.20
C LYS A 153 34.14 -18.16 -15.22
N ASP A 154 32.91 -17.92 -15.69
CA ASP A 154 31.80 -17.51 -14.83
C ASP A 154 30.65 -18.51 -14.85
N ILE A 155 29.88 -18.56 -13.76
CA ILE A 155 28.55 -19.17 -13.73
C ILE A 155 27.54 -18.07 -13.42
N VAL A 156 26.69 -17.75 -14.39
CA VAL A 156 25.68 -16.67 -14.28
C VAL A 156 24.30 -17.26 -14.43
N PHE A 157 23.55 -17.27 -13.33
CA PHE A 157 22.12 -17.60 -13.33
C PHE A 157 21.32 -16.30 -13.27
N ASP A 158 20.77 -15.96 -14.42
CA ASP A 158 19.93 -14.79 -14.66
C ASP A 158 18.46 -15.21 -14.77
N VAL A 159 17.61 -14.22 -15.00
CA VAL A 159 16.16 -14.37 -15.00
C VAL A 159 15.58 -14.38 -16.42
N ALA A 160 14.42 -15.01 -16.56
CA ALA A 160 13.58 -14.91 -17.74
C ALA A 160 12.37 -14.02 -17.42
N HIS A 161 11.98 -13.15 -18.37
CA HIS A 161 10.94 -12.14 -18.17
C HIS A 161 9.62 -12.54 -18.83
N ASN A 162 8.53 -12.37 -18.08
CA ASN A 162 7.15 -12.46 -18.56
C ASN A 162 6.52 -11.07 -18.43
N THR A 163 6.35 -10.39 -19.57
CA THR A 163 5.86 -9.01 -19.62
C THR A 163 4.43 -8.96 -20.15
N GLN A 164 3.57 -8.22 -19.50
CA GLN A 164 2.26 -7.84 -20.03
C GLN A 164 2.19 -6.33 -20.17
N SER A 165 1.71 -5.86 -21.30
CA SER A 165 1.31 -4.46 -21.47
C SER A 165 -0.11 -4.38 -21.97
N SER A 166 -0.85 -3.39 -21.49
CA SER A 166 -2.21 -3.11 -21.94
C SER A 166 -2.36 -1.61 -22.15
N GLY A 167 -3.11 -1.25 -23.18
CA GLY A 167 -3.46 0.10 -23.53
C GLY A 167 -4.93 0.14 -23.88
N ASN A 168 -5.69 0.94 -23.15
CA ASN A 168 -7.12 1.10 -23.35
C ASN A 168 -7.41 2.55 -23.70
N ALA A 169 -8.27 2.78 -24.69
CA ALA A 169 -8.77 4.10 -25.02
C ALA A 169 -10.28 4.03 -25.23
N SER A 170 -11.02 4.96 -24.64
CA SER A 170 -12.46 5.06 -24.80
C SER A 170 -12.86 6.50 -25.11
N ASN A 171 -13.85 6.65 -25.99
CA ASN A 171 -14.46 7.94 -26.28
C ASN A 171 -15.97 7.75 -26.48
N GLY A 172 -16.76 8.36 -25.58
CA GLY A 172 -18.21 8.44 -25.64
C GLY A 172 -18.65 9.86 -25.99
N LYS A 173 -19.61 10.00 -26.92
CA LYS A 173 -20.27 11.27 -27.22
C LYS A 173 -21.75 11.00 -27.42
N GLY A 174 -22.59 11.83 -26.84
CA GLY A 174 -24.01 11.74 -27.10
C GLY A 174 -24.74 13.05 -26.88
N TRP A 175 -25.95 13.07 -27.42
CA TRP A 175 -26.90 14.13 -27.19
C TRP A 175 -28.29 13.52 -27.03
N GLY A 176 -29.10 14.17 -26.21
CA GLY A 176 -30.49 13.81 -25.97
C GLY A 176 -31.35 15.05 -25.99
N PHE A 177 -32.54 14.91 -26.54
CA PHE A 177 -33.63 15.84 -26.41
C PHE A 177 -34.82 15.09 -25.80
N ASN A 178 -35.42 15.66 -24.77
CA ASN A 178 -36.64 15.15 -24.16
C ASN A 178 -37.44 16.34 -23.64
N ASN A 179 -38.50 16.72 -24.35
CA ASN A 179 -39.32 17.87 -23.96
C ASN A 179 -40.10 17.67 -22.65
N ALA A 180 -40.10 16.45 -22.08
CA ALA A 180 -40.68 16.15 -20.77
C ALA A 180 -39.67 16.17 -19.62
N ALA A 181 -38.36 16.39 -19.89
CA ALA A 181 -37.30 16.46 -18.88
C ALA A 181 -37.06 17.91 -18.41
N GLY A 182 -36.50 18.07 -17.19
CA GLY A 182 -36.21 19.38 -16.59
C GLY A 182 -35.23 20.25 -17.41
N LEU A 183 -34.27 19.64 -18.10
CA LEU A 183 -33.52 20.25 -19.19
C LEU A 183 -33.83 19.48 -20.48
N PRO A 184 -34.49 20.10 -21.47
CA PRO A 184 -35.01 19.38 -22.62
C PRO A 184 -33.92 18.98 -23.60
N TYR A 185 -32.70 19.46 -23.43
CA TYR A 185 -31.54 19.12 -24.22
C TYR A 185 -30.36 18.81 -23.30
N GLY A 186 -29.60 17.78 -23.63
CA GLY A 186 -28.33 17.47 -22.99
C GLY A 186 -27.31 16.92 -23.96
N ASN A 187 -26.03 17.14 -23.65
CA ASN A 187 -24.90 16.56 -24.33
C ASN A 187 -23.89 16.02 -23.33
N TYR A 188 -23.11 15.05 -23.75
CA TYR A 188 -21.98 14.58 -22.96
C TYR A 188 -20.85 14.14 -23.89
N ASN A 189 -19.63 14.29 -23.38
CA ASN A 189 -18.39 13.86 -24.00
C ASN A 189 -17.49 13.28 -22.92
N GLN A 190 -17.15 12.01 -23.08
CA GLN A 190 -16.32 11.25 -22.17
C GLN A 190 -15.13 10.70 -22.94
N GLN A 191 -13.94 10.80 -22.36
CA GLN A 191 -12.71 10.25 -22.88
C GLN A 191 -11.99 9.57 -21.73
N GLY A 192 -11.39 8.43 -22.00
CA GLY A 192 -10.57 7.71 -21.03
C GLY A 192 -9.42 7.01 -21.72
N THR A 193 -8.25 7.04 -21.11
CA THR A 193 -7.08 6.27 -21.50
C THR A 193 -6.54 5.55 -20.29
N GLY A 194 -6.03 4.34 -20.48
CA GLY A 194 -5.43 3.54 -19.41
C GLY A 194 -4.28 2.72 -19.96
N ASN A 195 -3.20 2.63 -19.20
CA ASN A 195 -2.00 1.90 -19.57
C ASN A 195 -1.58 1.03 -18.39
N GLY A 196 -1.57 -0.28 -18.58
CA GLY A 196 -1.07 -1.24 -17.60
C GLY A 196 0.23 -1.87 -18.10
N GLN A 197 1.17 -2.10 -17.20
CA GLN A 197 2.41 -2.83 -17.47
C GLN A 197 2.73 -3.75 -16.30
N THR A 198 3.11 -4.99 -16.60
CA THR A 198 3.71 -5.91 -15.64
C THR A 198 4.96 -6.52 -16.26
N ASP A 199 5.97 -6.75 -15.43
CA ASP A 199 7.15 -7.53 -15.76
C ASP A 199 7.42 -8.45 -14.56
N THR A 200 7.23 -9.74 -14.77
CA THR A 200 7.45 -10.77 -13.75
C THR A 200 8.61 -11.64 -14.15
N ILE A 201 9.43 -12.05 -13.19
CA ILE A 201 10.66 -12.78 -13.47
C ILE A 201 10.59 -14.24 -13.01
N THR A 202 11.20 -15.12 -13.79
CA THR A 202 11.45 -16.52 -13.43
C THR A 202 12.95 -16.75 -13.39
N GLY A 203 13.50 -16.99 -12.20
CA GLY A 203 14.92 -17.31 -12.03
C GLY A 203 15.25 -18.77 -12.30
N THR A 204 16.54 -19.05 -12.41
CA THR A 204 17.06 -20.40 -12.69
C THR A 204 16.84 -21.34 -11.51
N GLN A 205 16.40 -22.56 -11.78
CA GLN A 205 16.12 -23.59 -10.78
C GLN A 205 17.07 -24.78 -10.96
N LEU A 206 17.65 -25.28 -9.86
CA LEU A 206 18.47 -26.48 -9.82
C LEU A 206 18.02 -27.37 -8.65
N SER A 207 17.41 -28.51 -8.94
CA SER A 207 16.91 -29.47 -7.94
C SER A 207 17.65 -30.80 -8.04
N VAL A 208 18.24 -31.25 -6.93
CA VAL A 208 19.23 -32.34 -6.95
C VAL A 208 18.95 -33.36 -5.85
N GLY A 209 18.86 -34.65 -6.22
CA GLY A 209 18.67 -35.76 -5.27
C GLY A 209 19.94 -36.17 -4.51
N GLY A 210 21.12 -35.86 -5.05
CA GLY A 210 22.44 -35.99 -4.43
C GLY A 210 23.00 -34.63 -3.99
N ASN A 211 24.27 -34.38 -4.31
CA ASN A 211 24.99 -33.13 -4.04
C ASN A 211 24.96 -32.19 -5.25
N ALA A 212 24.87 -30.88 -5.00
CA ALA A 212 25.02 -29.85 -6.01
C ALA A 212 26.36 -29.13 -5.85
N SER A 213 27.16 -29.06 -6.92
CA SER A 213 28.43 -28.33 -6.93
C SER A 213 28.50 -27.37 -8.12
N LEU A 214 28.72 -26.09 -7.84
CA LEU A 214 29.00 -25.04 -8.82
C LEU A 214 30.40 -24.52 -8.55
N THR A 215 31.30 -24.60 -9.53
CA THR A 215 32.70 -24.18 -9.36
C THR A 215 33.17 -23.38 -10.56
N THR A 216 33.87 -22.28 -10.29
CA THR A 216 34.68 -21.56 -11.28
C THR A 216 36.16 -21.71 -10.99
N THR A 217 36.99 -21.71 -12.05
CA THR A 217 38.46 -21.76 -11.87
C THR A 217 39.13 -20.39 -11.88
N GLN A 218 38.50 -19.37 -12.49
CA GLN A 218 39.08 -18.03 -12.65
C GLN A 218 38.09 -16.89 -12.41
N GLY A 219 36.79 -17.08 -12.69
CA GLY A 219 35.80 -16.01 -12.62
C GLY A 219 34.78 -16.17 -11.50
N ASP A 220 33.60 -15.59 -11.72
CA ASP A 220 32.62 -15.31 -10.66
C ASP A 220 31.42 -16.25 -10.72
N ILE A 221 30.68 -16.36 -9.61
CA ILE A 221 29.35 -16.99 -9.59
C ILE A 221 28.33 -15.92 -9.23
N SER A 222 27.34 -15.70 -10.09
CA SER A 222 26.26 -14.73 -9.86
C SER A 222 24.89 -15.39 -9.99
N LEU A 223 24.08 -15.30 -8.95
CA LEU A 223 22.75 -15.89 -8.88
C LEU A 223 21.69 -14.79 -8.64
N THR A 224 20.77 -14.63 -9.59
CA THR A 224 19.66 -13.66 -9.50
C THR A 224 18.33 -14.42 -9.47
N ALA A 225 17.51 -14.16 -8.45
CA ALA A 225 16.22 -14.83 -8.17
C ALA A 225 16.26 -16.38 -8.33
N SER A 226 17.41 -16.99 -8.10
CA SER A 226 17.67 -18.39 -8.44
C SER A 226 17.38 -19.32 -7.27
N ASN A 227 16.89 -20.53 -7.57
CA ASN A 227 16.56 -21.55 -6.58
C ASN A 227 17.46 -22.77 -6.75
N ILE A 228 18.40 -22.98 -5.85
CA ILE A 228 19.29 -24.15 -5.83
C ILE A 228 18.96 -24.98 -4.60
N ALA A 229 18.53 -26.21 -4.80
CA ALA A 229 18.17 -27.13 -3.73
C ALA A 229 18.79 -28.52 -3.96
N ALA A 230 19.38 -29.09 -2.91
CA ALA A 230 19.88 -30.45 -2.93
C ALA A 230 19.47 -31.23 -1.67
N GLN A 231 19.23 -32.54 -1.79
CA GLN A 231 19.06 -33.42 -0.62
C GLN A 231 20.38 -33.62 0.12
N GLY A 232 21.49 -33.72 -0.63
CA GLY A 232 22.85 -33.76 -0.12
C GLY A 232 23.42 -32.36 0.08
N ASN A 233 24.75 -32.23 0.00
CA ASN A 233 25.42 -30.95 0.21
C ASN A 233 25.25 -30.01 -1.00
N VAL A 234 25.25 -28.70 -0.75
CA VAL A 234 25.39 -27.68 -1.78
C VAL A 234 26.73 -26.97 -1.60
N SER A 235 27.55 -26.93 -2.65
CA SER A 235 28.86 -26.26 -2.63
C SER A 235 28.99 -25.30 -3.82
N LEU A 236 29.19 -24.00 -3.53
CA LEU A 236 29.45 -22.97 -4.52
C LEU A 236 30.85 -22.42 -4.28
N ARG A 237 31.72 -22.51 -5.28
CA ARG A 237 33.12 -22.09 -5.18
C ARG A 237 33.49 -21.18 -6.33
N ALA A 238 33.48 -19.88 -6.08
CA ALA A 238 33.95 -18.87 -7.01
C ALA A 238 35.46 -18.64 -6.82
N ALA A 239 36.21 -18.60 -7.91
CA ALA A 239 37.60 -18.16 -7.88
C ALA A 239 37.71 -16.63 -7.68
N GLY A 240 36.75 -15.87 -8.20
CA GLY A 240 36.54 -14.46 -7.88
C GLY A 240 35.40 -14.27 -6.88
N ASP A 241 34.41 -13.47 -7.25
CA ASP A 241 33.28 -13.08 -6.41
C ASP A 241 32.13 -14.10 -6.46
N LEU A 242 31.39 -14.22 -5.36
CA LEU A 242 30.15 -15.00 -5.27
C LEU A 242 29.00 -14.09 -4.86
N THR A 243 28.05 -13.86 -5.78
CA THR A 243 26.88 -12.99 -5.58
C THR A 243 25.59 -13.82 -5.58
N ILE A 244 24.77 -13.65 -4.55
CA ILE A 244 23.43 -14.24 -4.41
C ILE A 244 22.45 -13.11 -4.13
N GLN A 245 21.64 -12.73 -5.12
CA GLN A 245 20.77 -11.56 -5.02
C GLN A 245 19.33 -11.84 -5.43
N SER A 246 18.41 -11.02 -4.94
CA SER A 246 17.05 -10.98 -5.45
C SER A 246 16.99 -10.43 -6.88
N GLY A 247 15.95 -10.82 -7.61
CA GLY A 247 15.48 -10.10 -8.79
C GLY A 247 14.24 -9.27 -8.45
N GLN A 248 13.61 -8.66 -9.46
CA GLN A 248 12.51 -7.71 -9.26
C GLN A 248 11.32 -8.00 -10.16
N ASP A 249 10.13 -8.07 -9.57
CA ASP A 249 8.86 -7.99 -10.27
C ASP A 249 8.39 -6.53 -10.29
N ILE A 250 7.87 -6.07 -11.43
CA ILE A 250 7.43 -4.69 -11.65
C ILE A 250 5.95 -4.68 -12.06
N LEU A 251 5.18 -3.78 -11.46
CA LEU A 251 3.78 -3.50 -11.81
C LEU A 251 3.62 -1.99 -11.97
N GLY A 252 2.96 -1.56 -13.04
CA GLY A 252 2.63 -0.17 -13.33
C GLY A 252 1.23 -0.04 -13.91
N ASN A 253 0.50 0.99 -13.50
CA ASN A 253 -0.82 1.31 -14.04
C ASN A 253 -1.05 2.81 -14.01
N ALA A 254 -1.34 3.40 -15.17
CA ALA A 254 -1.64 4.82 -15.31
C ALA A 254 -2.95 5.00 -16.06
N ASN A 255 -3.94 5.65 -15.43
CA ASN A 255 -5.23 5.93 -16.05
C ASN A 255 -5.54 7.42 -16.02
N GLN A 256 -6.26 7.86 -17.04
CA GLN A 256 -6.76 9.21 -17.18
C GLN A 256 -8.17 9.16 -17.73
N SER A 257 -9.09 9.89 -17.12
CA SER A 257 -10.42 10.10 -17.67
C SER A 257 -10.86 11.55 -17.58
N THR A 258 -11.64 11.96 -18.57
CA THR A 258 -12.23 13.30 -18.65
C THR A 258 -13.65 13.15 -19.14
N SER A 259 -14.60 13.63 -18.34
CA SER A 259 -15.99 13.73 -18.70
C SER A 259 -16.43 15.18 -18.66
N LYS A 260 -17.22 15.61 -19.65
CA LYS A 260 -17.87 16.91 -19.66
C LYS A 260 -19.22 16.82 -20.34
N GLY A 261 -20.20 17.56 -19.86
CA GLY A 261 -21.52 17.55 -20.45
C GLY A 261 -22.45 18.60 -19.87
N ILE A 262 -23.56 18.81 -20.56
CA ILE A 262 -24.70 19.60 -20.09
C ILE A 262 -25.88 18.63 -20.01
N GLY A 263 -26.55 18.52 -18.87
CA GLY A 263 -27.72 17.64 -18.74
C GLY A 263 -28.14 17.42 -17.30
N THR A 264 -29.08 16.50 -17.11
CA THR A 264 -29.54 16.06 -15.78
C THR A 264 -28.71 14.87 -15.32
N VAL A 265 -28.05 14.98 -14.17
CA VAL A 265 -27.23 13.94 -13.54
C VAL A 265 -27.79 13.66 -12.14
N VAL A 266 -27.91 12.37 -11.80
CA VAL A 266 -28.19 11.94 -10.43
C VAL A 266 -26.85 11.85 -9.71
N ILE A 267 -26.64 12.67 -8.68
CA ILE A 267 -25.36 12.78 -7.96
C ILE A 267 -25.33 11.80 -6.78
N SER A 268 -26.48 11.63 -6.11
CA SER A 268 -26.67 10.70 -5.00
C SER A 268 -28.16 10.32 -4.89
N ASP A 269 -28.49 9.47 -3.91
CA ASP A 269 -29.88 9.09 -3.59
C ASP A 269 -30.77 10.29 -3.20
N THR A 270 -30.16 11.43 -2.84
CA THR A 270 -30.87 12.62 -2.33
C THR A 270 -30.54 13.91 -3.06
N GLU A 271 -29.63 13.91 -4.05
CA GLU A 271 -29.23 15.10 -4.81
C GLU A 271 -29.32 14.88 -6.33
N ARG A 272 -30.07 15.76 -7.00
CA ARG A 272 -30.17 15.84 -8.45
C ARG A 272 -29.63 17.17 -8.95
N PHE A 273 -28.97 17.11 -10.09
CA PHE A 273 -28.33 18.27 -10.70
C PHE A 273 -28.66 18.36 -12.18
N ALA A 274 -28.91 19.57 -12.66
CA ALA A 274 -29.25 19.89 -14.03
C ALA A 274 -28.40 21.08 -14.49
N GLY A 275 -27.39 20.83 -15.32
CA GLY A 275 -26.49 21.88 -15.79
C GLY A 275 -25.21 21.34 -16.40
N TYR A 276 -24.18 22.18 -16.42
CA TYR A 276 -22.84 21.83 -16.87
C TYR A 276 -22.08 21.08 -15.77
N ASN A 277 -21.47 19.96 -16.13
CA ASN A 277 -20.59 19.18 -15.28
C ASN A 277 -19.31 18.84 -16.06
N LYS A 278 -18.15 19.00 -15.42
CA LYS A 278 -16.86 18.51 -15.89
C LYS A 278 -16.18 17.77 -14.74
N LYS A 279 -15.65 16.58 -15.02
CA LYS A 279 -14.83 15.79 -14.11
C LYS A 279 -13.59 15.28 -14.83
N ASN A 280 -12.43 15.60 -14.28
CA ASN A 280 -11.14 15.06 -14.67
C ASN A 280 -10.63 14.13 -13.56
N HIS A 281 -10.09 12.98 -13.93
CA HIS A 281 -9.48 12.04 -13.01
C HIS A 281 -8.19 11.50 -13.61
N THR A 282 -7.14 11.42 -12.82
CA THR A 282 -5.89 10.76 -13.19
C THR A 282 -5.38 9.95 -12.00
N ASP A 283 -4.99 8.72 -12.24
CA ASP A 283 -4.33 7.85 -11.28
C ASP A 283 -3.08 7.20 -11.90
N ASP A 284 -2.03 7.06 -11.10
CA ASP A 284 -0.76 6.45 -11.49
C ASP A 284 -0.19 5.66 -10.31
N ASN A 285 -0.04 4.35 -10.50
CA ASN A 285 0.42 3.40 -9.50
C ASN A 285 1.63 2.64 -10.04
N ALA A 286 2.68 2.51 -9.24
CA ALA A 286 3.84 1.69 -9.57
C ALA A 286 4.31 0.89 -8.35
N GLN A 287 4.77 -0.34 -8.58
CA GLN A 287 5.26 -1.24 -7.54
C GLN A 287 6.45 -2.05 -8.05
N VAL A 288 7.45 -2.21 -7.19
CA VAL A 288 8.59 -3.11 -7.37
C VAL A 288 8.63 -4.08 -6.19
N ALA A 289 8.57 -5.38 -6.44
CA ALA A 289 8.66 -6.42 -5.43
C ALA A 289 9.93 -7.25 -5.60
N GLN A 290 10.60 -7.60 -4.50
CA GLN A 290 11.83 -8.39 -4.53
C GLN A 290 11.54 -9.90 -4.59
N VAL A 291 12.15 -10.60 -5.55
CA VAL A 291 12.09 -12.06 -5.69
C VAL A 291 13.42 -12.66 -5.25
N ALA A 292 13.44 -13.25 -4.06
CA ALA A 292 14.68 -13.74 -3.44
C ALA A 292 15.35 -14.89 -4.21
N SER A 293 16.68 -14.95 -4.15
CA SER A 293 17.41 -16.20 -4.45
C SER A 293 17.40 -17.12 -3.23
N ASN A 294 17.31 -18.43 -3.44
CA ASN A 294 17.33 -19.45 -2.40
C ASN A 294 18.41 -20.49 -2.71
N VAL A 295 19.36 -20.68 -1.79
CA VAL A 295 20.39 -21.73 -1.87
C VAL A 295 20.27 -22.63 -0.65
N GLY A 296 19.89 -23.89 -0.87
CA GLY A 296 19.37 -24.77 0.18
C GLY A 296 19.88 -26.21 0.14
N SER A 297 20.22 -26.76 1.30
CA SER A 297 20.42 -28.20 1.49
C SER A 297 19.37 -28.76 2.45
N LEU A 298 18.61 -29.77 2.00
CA LEU A 298 17.51 -30.38 2.76
C LEU A 298 17.98 -31.46 3.76
N GLY A 299 19.18 -32.03 3.59
CA GLY A 299 19.73 -33.08 4.46
C GLY A 299 21.22 -32.96 4.77
N GLY A 300 21.90 -31.97 4.19
CA GLY A 300 23.34 -31.78 4.27
C GLY A 300 23.74 -30.35 4.66
N ASN A 301 24.96 -29.99 4.27
CA ASN A 301 25.58 -28.70 4.52
C ASN A 301 25.46 -27.79 3.30
N VAL A 302 25.57 -26.48 3.53
CA VAL A 302 25.83 -25.49 2.47
C VAL A 302 27.23 -24.90 2.68
N SER A 303 28.09 -24.99 1.67
CA SER A 303 29.44 -24.43 1.71
C SER A 303 29.63 -23.42 0.56
N LEU A 304 29.89 -22.17 0.93
CA LEU A 304 30.04 -21.05 -0.01
C LEU A 304 31.47 -20.50 0.11
N THR A 305 32.20 -20.46 -1.00
CA THR A 305 33.57 -19.95 -1.02
C THR A 305 33.76 -18.97 -2.16
N ALA A 306 34.33 -17.79 -1.86
CA ALA A 306 34.74 -16.80 -2.85
C ALA A 306 36.23 -16.50 -2.67
N GLY A 307 36.98 -16.41 -3.77
CA GLY A 307 38.35 -15.88 -3.71
C GLY A 307 38.37 -14.37 -3.53
N GLY A 308 37.32 -13.68 -3.97
CA GLY A 308 37.03 -12.27 -3.72
C GLY A 308 35.93 -12.09 -2.68
N THR A 309 34.93 -11.29 -3.02
CA THR A 309 33.83 -10.92 -2.12
C THR A 309 32.66 -11.89 -2.23
N TYR A 310 32.09 -12.26 -1.08
CA TYR A 310 30.77 -12.89 -1.02
C TYR A 310 29.70 -11.82 -0.75
N THR A 311 28.72 -11.69 -1.64
CA THR A 311 27.61 -10.74 -1.51
C THR A 311 26.27 -11.47 -1.49
N GLN A 312 25.45 -11.25 -0.46
CA GLN A 312 24.08 -11.76 -0.39
C GLN A 312 23.08 -10.62 -0.20
N SER A 313 22.20 -10.36 -1.18
CA SER A 313 21.19 -9.29 -1.11
C SER A 313 19.77 -9.82 -1.19
N ALA A 314 18.95 -9.51 -0.17
CA ALA A 314 17.55 -9.94 -0.06
C ALA A 314 17.30 -11.42 -0.47
N SER A 315 18.18 -12.31 -0.01
CA SER A 315 18.22 -13.71 -0.43
C SER A 315 18.34 -14.64 0.77
N ASN A 316 18.16 -15.95 0.55
CA ASN A 316 18.12 -16.96 1.61
C ASN A 316 19.15 -18.07 1.39
N VAL A 317 19.86 -18.44 2.45
CA VAL A 317 20.73 -19.62 2.50
C VAL A 317 20.28 -20.52 3.64
N VAL A 318 20.01 -21.80 3.35
CA VAL A 318 19.47 -22.73 4.34
C VAL A 318 20.17 -24.08 4.30
N ALA A 319 20.61 -24.60 5.43
CA ALA A 319 21.12 -25.95 5.55
C ALA A 319 20.41 -26.70 6.68
N ALA A 320 20.07 -27.97 6.45
CA ALA A 320 19.61 -28.87 7.49
C ALA A 320 20.69 -29.12 8.57
N LYS A 321 21.96 -29.00 8.18
CA LYS A 321 23.12 -29.11 9.07
C LYS A 321 23.89 -27.79 9.11
N ASP A 322 25.13 -27.74 8.64
CA ASP A 322 26.01 -26.59 8.79
C ASP A 322 25.96 -25.67 7.55
N VAL A 323 26.10 -24.36 7.78
CA VAL A 323 26.41 -23.37 6.74
C VAL A 323 27.81 -22.83 6.98
N ASP A 324 28.72 -22.99 6.01
CA ASP A 324 30.08 -22.44 6.09
C ASP A 324 30.33 -21.50 4.90
N ILE A 325 30.62 -20.23 5.18
CA ILE A 325 30.90 -19.17 4.20
C ILE A 325 32.31 -18.64 4.43
N THR A 326 33.15 -18.67 3.40
CA THR A 326 34.52 -18.14 3.46
C THR A 326 34.82 -17.27 2.24
N ALA A 327 35.27 -16.04 2.46
CA ALA A 327 35.56 -15.10 1.38
C ALA A 327 36.67 -14.11 1.78
N ALA A 328 37.24 -13.36 0.83
CA ALA A 328 38.13 -12.25 1.15
C ALA A 328 37.39 -11.17 1.95
N SER A 329 36.14 -10.88 1.60
CA SER A 329 35.20 -10.01 2.34
C SER A 329 33.78 -10.55 2.23
N ILE A 330 32.93 -10.26 3.21
CA ILE A 330 31.53 -10.73 3.25
C ILE A 330 30.61 -9.53 3.41
N GLN A 331 29.59 -9.43 2.55
CA GLN A 331 28.57 -8.39 2.58
C GLN A 331 27.17 -9.00 2.48
N LEU A 332 26.36 -8.84 3.52
CA LEU A 332 24.92 -9.07 3.46
C LEU A 332 24.22 -7.72 3.33
N LEU A 333 23.51 -7.51 2.23
CA LEU A 333 22.87 -6.25 1.89
C LEU A 333 21.35 -6.40 1.83
N THR A 334 20.68 -5.26 1.78
CA THR A 334 19.24 -5.19 1.57
C THR A 334 18.90 -4.88 0.12
N ALA A 335 17.68 -5.22 -0.27
CA ALA A 335 17.03 -4.70 -1.46
C ALA A 335 15.66 -4.13 -1.09
N ASN A 336 15.19 -3.12 -1.80
CA ASN A 336 13.96 -2.42 -1.41
C ASN A 336 12.77 -2.86 -2.27
N THR A 337 11.68 -3.24 -1.63
CA THR A 337 10.35 -3.24 -2.25
C THR A 337 9.85 -1.81 -2.24
N SER A 338 9.40 -1.28 -3.38
CA SER A 338 8.88 0.08 -3.46
C SER A 338 7.45 0.11 -3.98
N SER A 339 6.65 1.04 -3.48
CA SER A 339 5.35 1.36 -4.05
C SER A 339 5.16 2.88 -4.15
N SER A 340 4.44 3.31 -5.18
CA SER A 340 3.99 4.70 -5.33
C SER A 340 2.58 4.73 -5.89
N ALA A 341 1.78 5.66 -5.39
CA ALA A 341 0.42 5.91 -5.87
C ALA A 341 0.19 7.42 -5.94
N SER A 342 -0.31 7.91 -7.06
CA SER A 342 -0.70 9.28 -7.29
C SER A 342 -2.13 9.32 -7.81
N GLN A 343 -2.96 10.17 -7.23
CA GLN A 343 -4.34 10.39 -7.68
C GLN A 343 -4.63 11.88 -7.71
N GLN A 344 -5.29 12.35 -8.77
CA GLN A 344 -5.81 13.71 -8.88
C GLN A 344 -7.22 13.71 -9.45
N ASP A 345 -8.10 14.47 -8.81
CA ASP A 345 -9.50 14.67 -9.18
C ASP A 345 -9.79 16.18 -9.29
N ASP A 346 -10.30 16.62 -10.44
CA ASP A 346 -10.80 17.99 -10.63
C ASP A 346 -12.26 17.97 -11.08
N ASP A 347 -13.15 18.52 -10.26
CA ASP A 347 -14.58 18.61 -10.50
C ASP A 347 -15.05 20.07 -10.65
N LEU A 348 -15.92 20.31 -11.62
CA LEU A 348 -16.63 21.57 -11.82
C LEU A 348 -18.11 21.31 -12.14
N LYS A 349 -19.01 21.94 -11.38
CA LYS A 349 -20.46 21.87 -11.54
C LYS A 349 -21.02 23.29 -11.62
N ILE A 350 -21.87 23.57 -12.61
CA ILE A 350 -22.61 24.83 -12.75
C ILE A 350 -24.04 24.52 -13.20
N GLY A 351 -25.05 24.75 -12.36
CA GLY A 351 -26.41 24.33 -12.73
C GLY A 351 -27.45 24.51 -11.63
N ALA A 352 -28.66 24.09 -11.96
CA ALA A 352 -29.75 23.95 -11.00
C ALA A 352 -29.59 22.63 -10.24
N PHE A 353 -29.88 22.63 -8.95
CA PHE A 353 -29.89 21.43 -8.12
C PHE A 353 -31.19 21.33 -7.34
N ALA A 354 -31.54 20.11 -6.96
CA ALA A 354 -32.58 19.80 -6.01
C ALA A 354 -32.04 18.72 -5.06
N ARG A 355 -32.06 19.00 -3.75
CA ARG A 355 -31.52 18.09 -2.74
C ARG A 355 -32.42 17.98 -1.53
N ILE A 356 -32.41 16.81 -0.89
CA ILE A 356 -33.10 16.54 0.36
C ILE A 356 -32.05 16.39 1.46
N LYS A 357 -32.11 17.24 2.49
CA LYS A 357 -31.25 17.19 3.67
C LYS A 357 -32.07 16.76 4.89
N SER A 358 -31.64 15.72 5.59
CA SER A 358 -32.20 15.35 6.90
C SER A 358 -31.07 14.98 7.88
N PRO A 359 -31.09 15.49 9.12
CA PRO A 359 -30.08 15.18 10.14
C PRO A 359 -30.11 13.72 10.64
N LEU A 360 -31.08 12.89 10.23
CA LEU A 360 -31.29 11.53 10.74
C LEU A 360 -30.81 10.40 9.80
N ILE A 361 -30.36 10.74 8.58
CA ILE A 361 -30.04 9.75 7.54
C ILE A 361 -28.77 8.96 7.86
N ASP A 362 -27.79 9.57 8.55
CA ASP A 362 -26.49 8.95 8.84
C ASP A 362 -26.52 7.92 10.00
N LEU A 363 -27.67 7.70 10.66
CA LEU A 363 -27.73 6.94 11.93
C LEU A 363 -28.35 5.53 11.84
N ILE A 364 -28.73 5.03 10.66
CA ILE A 364 -29.52 3.77 10.57
C ILE A 364 -28.68 2.49 10.38
N ASN A 365 -27.36 2.57 10.14
CA ASN A 365 -26.57 1.35 9.91
C ASN A 365 -26.00 0.67 11.17
N ASN A 366 -26.17 1.21 12.38
CA ASN A 366 -25.45 0.72 13.58
C ASN A 366 -26.34 0.35 14.79
N VAL A 367 -27.59 -0.12 14.61
CA VAL A 367 -28.53 -0.32 15.74
C VAL A 367 -28.86 -1.79 16.09
N ASP A 368 -28.50 -2.79 15.27
CA ASP A 368 -28.81 -4.19 15.61
C ASP A 368 -27.72 -4.91 16.43
N ASP A 369 -26.45 -4.51 16.37
CA ASP A 369 -25.36 -5.22 17.07
C ASP A 369 -25.16 -4.83 18.55
N ALA A 370 -25.76 -3.73 19.01
CA ALA A 370 -25.55 -3.22 20.37
C ALA A 370 -26.39 -3.91 21.46
N ARG A 371 -27.25 -4.87 21.12
CA ARG A 371 -28.19 -5.50 22.07
C ARG A 371 -27.76 -6.84 22.67
N LYS A 372 -26.56 -7.34 22.38
CA LYS A 372 -26.12 -8.68 22.81
C LYS A 372 -24.70 -8.81 23.38
N SER A 373 -24.09 -7.76 23.90
CA SER A 373 -22.79 -7.87 24.59
C SER A 373 -22.86 -7.38 26.03
N ASP A 374 -22.67 -8.29 26.98
CA ASP A 374 -22.58 -8.02 28.41
C ASP A 374 -21.12 -7.72 28.81
N GLY A 375 -20.92 -6.76 29.72
CA GLY A 375 -19.64 -6.53 30.42
C GLY A 375 -18.57 -5.66 29.73
N ARG A 376 -18.35 -4.46 30.30
CA ARG A 376 -17.17 -3.54 30.21
C ARG A 376 -16.64 -3.06 28.84
N LEU A 377 -17.14 -3.57 27.72
CA LEU A 377 -17.04 -2.91 26.39
C LEU A 377 -18.19 -1.91 26.13
N GLY A 378 -19.22 -1.92 26.98
CA GLY A 378 -20.38 -1.02 26.87
C GLY A 378 -20.11 0.47 27.15
N ALA A 379 -18.97 0.81 27.76
CA ALA A 379 -18.59 2.21 28.03
C ALA A 379 -17.90 2.90 26.83
N MET A 380 -17.21 2.13 25.96
CA MET A 380 -16.47 2.68 24.81
C MET A 380 -17.33 2.75 23.54
N GLN A 381 -18.29 1.84 23.37
CA GLN A 381 -19.33 1.96 22.34
C GLN A 381 -20.52 2.84 22.79
N GLY A 382 -20.70 3.03 24.11
CA GLY A 382 -21.78 3.84 24.68
C GLY A 382 -21.66 5.34 24.42
N MET A 383 -20.44 5.89 24.24
CA MET A 383 -20.26 7.33 24.02
C MET A 383 -20.52 7.78 22.58
N ALA A 384 -20.20 6.96 21.57
CA ALA A 384 -20.56 7.24 20.18
C ALA A 384 -22.09 7.16 19.97
N ALA A 385 -22.77 6.26 20.70
CA ALA A 385 -24.23 6.19 20.70
C ALA A 385 -24.89 7.31 21.52
N ALA A 386 -24.30 7.71 22.67
CA ALA A 386 -24.86 8.76 23.54
C ALA A 386 -24.72 10.19 22.97
N ALA A 387 -23.63 10.50 22.25
CA ALA A 387 -23.47 11.79 21.58
C ALA A 387 -24.49 11.98 20.43
N ASN A 388 -24.75 10.91 19.66
CA ASN A 388 -25.75 10.89 18.59
C ASN A 388 -27.20 10.94 19.11
N ALA A 389 -27.47 10.31 20.26
CA ALA A 389 -28.76 10.39 20.94
C ALA A 389 -29.09 11.81 21.43
N TYR A 390 -28.10 12.60 21.89
CA TYR A 390 -28.32 13.96 22.38
C TYR A 390 -28.46 14.99 21.24
N GLN A 391 -27.73 14.82 20.13
CA GLN A 391 -27.96 15.59 18.90
C GLN A 391 -29.38 15.35 18.35
N THR A 392 -29.90 14.13 18.48
CA THR A 392 -31.28 13.79 18.09
C THR A 392 -32.31 14.49 18.99
N ALA A 393 -32.08 14.56 20.31
CA ALA A 393 -32.98 15.27 21.22
C ALA A 393 -33.03 16.77 20.95
N LYS A 394 -31.89 17.41 20.62
CA LYS A 394 -31.84 18.82 20.23
C LYS A 394 -32.32 19.08 18.80
N ALA A 395 -31.97 18.27 17.79
CA ALA A 395 -32.48 18.44 16.42
C ALA A 395 -34.00 18.24 16.30
N VAL A 396 -34.59 17.41 17.18
CA VAL A 396 -36.04 17.28 17.34
C VAL A 396 -36.66 18.50 18.06
N GLN A 397 -35.91 19.17 18.94
CA GLN A 397 -36.36 20.39 19.64
C GLN A 397 -36.05 21.71 18.91
N SER A 398 -35.06 21.76 18.01
CA SER A 398 -34.60 22.95 17.29
C SER A 398 -34.72 22.77 15.77
N GLY A 399 -35.95 22.87 15.25
CA GLY A 399 -36.17 23.62 14.00
C GLY A 399 -36.47 22.87 12.70
N SER A 400 -35.84 21.75 12.34
CA SER A 400 -36.13 21.04 11.07
C SER A 400 -35.74 19.56 11.07
N LEU A 401 -36.72 18.67 10.88
CA LEU A 401 -36.59 17.21 10.76
C LEU A 401 -36.23 16.78 9.32
N LEU A 402 -36.66 17.57 8.35
CA LEU A 402 -36.44 17.34 6.92
C LEU A 402 -36.45 18.68 6.19
N SER A 403 -35.49 18.90 5.30
CA SER A 403 -35.49 20.05 4.40
C SER A 403 -35.26 19.64 2.96
N VAL A 404 -36.01 20.25 2.05
CA VAL A 404 -35.85 20.11 0.60
C VAL A 404 -35.36 21.45 0.10
N GLU A 405 -34.26 21.47 -0.64
CA GLU A 405 -33.66 22.68 -1.19
C GLU A 405 -33.54 22.54 -2.70
N ALA A 406 -33.96 23.56 -3.44
CA ALA A 406 -33.74 23.67 -4.87
C ALA A 406 -33.14 25.03 -5.20
N GLY A 407 -32.14 25.09 -6.06
CA GLY A 407 -31.42 26.34 -6.33
C GLY A 407 -30.57 26.27 -7.57
N VAL A 408 -29.86 27.36 -7.85
CA VAL A 408 -28.82 27.42 -8.88
C VAL A 408 -27.49 27.74 -8.21
N GLY A 409 -26.42 27.14 -8.68
CA GLY A 409 -25.11 27.38 -8.12
C GLY A 409 -23.98 26.85 -8.97
N PHE A 410 -22.77 27.15 -8.51
CA PHE A 410 -21.56 26.50 -8.98
C PHE A 410 -20.80 25.90 -7.81
N ALA A 411 -20.08 24.81 -8.07
CA ALA A 411 -19.18 24.17 -7.14
C ALA A 411 -17.96 23.64 -7.88
N THR A 412 -16.78 23.86 -7.32
CA THR A 412 -15.52 23.27 -7.79
C THR A 412 -14.84 22.55 -6.64
N ASN A 413 -14.21 21.42 -6.95
CA ASN A 413 -13.45 20.61 -6.00
C ASN A 413 -12.22 20.06 -6.71
N GLU A 414 -11.04 20.35 -6.16
CA GLU A 414 -9.77 19.80 -6.61
C GLU A 414 -9.15 19.03 -5.44
N SER A 415 -8.70 17.80 -5.70
CA SER A 415 -7.97 17.01 -4.71
C SER A 415 -6.83 16.26 -5.38
N SER A 416 -5.68 16.20 -4.71
CA SER A 416 -4.59 15.33 -5.11
C SER A 416 -4.01 14.58 -3.92
N PHE A 417 -3.69 13.32 -4.13
CA PHE A 417 -3.04 12.44 -3.18
C PHE A 417 -1.79 11.85 -3.82
N ASN A 418 -0.68 11.81 -3.09
CA ASN A 418 0.54 11.13 -3.48
C ASN A 418 1.05 10.33 -2.30
N SER A 419 1.42 9.07 -2.53
CA SER A 419 2.05 8.19 -1.55
C SER A 419 3.26 7.52 -2.19
N SER A 420 4.32 7.36 -1.41
CA SER A 420 5.48 6.57 -1.80
C SER A 420 6.05 5.86 -0.58
N SER A 421 6.35 4.57 -0.74
CA SER A 421 6.94 3.72 0.30
C SER A 421 8.12 2.94 -0.25
N GLN A 422 9.14 2.75 0.59
CA GLN A 422 10.28 1.87 0.36
C GLN A 422 10.47 1.00 1.60
N ILE A 423 10.33 -0.30 1.44
CA ILE A 423 10.45 -1.30 2.50
C ILE A 423 11.71 -2.12 2.23
N SER A 424 12.65 -2.07 3.17
CA SER A 424 13.91 -2.79 3.08
C SER A 424 13.72 -4.28 3.36
N GLN A 425 14.25 -5.12 2.48
CA GLN A 425 14.25 -6.58 2.57
C GLN A 425 15.67 -7.08 2.80
N GLY A 426 15.88 -7.74 3.93
CA GLY A 426 17.17 -8.28 4.34
C GLY A 426 17.43 -9.71 3.88
N SER A 427 18.65 -10.18 4.13
CA SER A 427 19.12 -11.53 3.80
C SER A 427 18.97 -12.49 4.98
N THR A 428 18.70 -13.77 4.71
CA THR A 428 18.62 -14.80 5.75
C THR A 428 19.65 -15.90 5.56
N ILE A 429 20.22 -16.40 6.66
CA ILE A 429 21.09 -17.58 6.68
C ILE A 429 20.67 -18.46 7.86
N THR A 430 20.30 -19.70 7.59
CA THR A 430 19.85 -20.64 8.63
C THR A 430 20.57 -21.98 8.52
N GLY A 431 21.24 -22.40 9.59
CA GLY A 431 21.81 -23.74 9.73
C GLY A 431 21.15 -24.50 10.88
N GLY A 432 20.73 -25.74 10.65
CA GLY A 432 20.25 -26.62 11.72
C GLY A 432 21.34 -27.02 12.72
N GLY A 433 22.61 -26.95 12.32
CA GLY A 433 23.79 -27.06 13.16
C GLY A 433 24.47 -25.70 13.35
N ASN A 434 25.70 -25.57 12.84
CA ASN A 434 26.50 -24.37 12.95
C ASN A 434 26.32 -23.45 11.74
N VAL A 435 26.51 -22.15 11.94
CA VAL A 435 26.65 -21.18 10.87
C VAL A 435 27.98 -20.45 11.08
N ARG A 436 28.89 -20.51 10.10
CA ARG A 436 30.20 -19.87 10.16
C ARG A 436 30.39 -18.93 8.97
N LEU A 437 30.60 -17.66 9.24
CA LEU A 437 31.01 -16.67 8.25
C LEU A 437 32.42 -16.22 8.59
N LYS A 438 33.35 -16.41 7.67
CA LYS A 438 34.76 -16.08 7.86
C LYS A 438 35.30 -15.23 6.73
N THR A 439 35.87 -14.08 7.05
CA THR A 439 36.65 -13.29 6.09
C THR A 439 38.13 -13.60 6.21
N THR A 440 38.86 -13.57 5.10
CA THR A 440 40.31 -13.85 5.09
C THR A 440 41.17 -12.59 5.01
N GLU A 441 40.63 -11.48 4.52
CA GLU A 441 41.41 -10.24 4.29
C GLU A 441 40.69 -8.97 4.73
N GLY A 442 39.38 -8.86 4.49
CA GLY A 442 38.61 -7.63 4.69
C GLY A 442 37.46 -7.78 5.69
N ASP A 443 36.47 -6.91 5.54
CA ASP A 443 35.42 -6.72 6.55
C ASP A 443 34.28 -7.72 6.38
N LEU A 444 33.56 -7.93 7.48
CA LEU A 444 32.29 -8.66 7.53
C LEU A 444 31.18 -7.65 7.83
N HIS A 445 30.40 -7.30 6.81
CA HIS A 445 29.31 -6.31 6.90
C HIS A 445 27.95 -6.97 6.67
N ILE A 446 27.00 -6.75 7.57
CA ILE A 446 25.64 -7.30 7.51
C ILE A 446 24.63 -6.18 7.74
N VAL A 447 23.73 -5.98 6.78
CA VAL A 447 22.61 -5.03 6.86
C VAL A 447 21.30 -5.80 6.86
N GLN A 448 20.47 -5.60 7.89
CA GLN A 448 19.19 -6.30 8.12
C GLN A 448 19.29 -7.83 7.97
N GLY A 449 20.40 -8.43 8.42
CA GLY A 449 20.59 -9.88 8.31
C GLY A 449 19.79 -10.65 9.35
N ASN A 450 19.21 -11.80 8.98
CA ASN A 450 18.63 -12.75 9.93
C ASN A 450 19.43 -14.07 9.89
N LEU A 451 20.37 -14.22 10.84
CA LEU A 451 21.27 -15.37 10.90
C LEU A 451 20.89 -16.25 12.09
N LYS A 452 20.64 -17.53 11.82
CA LYS A 452 20.21 -18.51 12.83
C LYS A 452 21.04 -19.79 12.74
N ALA A 453 21.60 -20.20 13.87
CA ALA A 453 22.24 -21.49 14.03
C ALA A 453 21.49 -22.33 15.08
N GLY A 454 21.36 -23.64 14.86
CA GLY A 454 20.85 -24.57 15.87
C GLY A 454 21.84 -24.81 17.01
N ASP A 455 23.13 -24.67 16.74
CA ASP A 455 24.21 -24.81 17.74
C ASP A 455 25.04 -23.52 17.83
N THR A 456 26.11 -23.38 17.03
CA THR A 456 27.00 -22.21 17.10
C THR A 456 26.87 -21.31 15.88
N LEU A 457 26.62 -20.02 16.11
CA LEU A 457 26.76 -18.96 15.10
C LEU A 457 28.11 -18.26 15.31
N SER A 458 28.99 -18.31 14.32
CA SER A 458 30.34 -17.72 14.37
C SER A 458 30.54 -16.72 13.24
N LEU A 459 30.86 -15.48 13.59
CA LEU A 459 31.29 -14.42 12.67
C LEU A 459 32.77 -14.12 12.96
N ASP A 460 33.67 -14.41 12.03
CA ASP A 460 35.14 -14.24 12.17
C ASP A 460 35.64 -13.27 11.08
N SER A 461 35.86 -12.00 11.45
CA SER A 461 36.33 -10.95 10.56
C SER A 461 37.84 -10.71 10.68
N ALA A 462 38.53 -10.67 9.54
CA ALA A 462 39.95 -10.33 9.41
C ALA A 462 40.23 -8.83 9.59
N ARG A 463 39.20 -7.98 9.52
CA ARG A 463 39.24 -6.54 9.82
C ARG A 463 38.04 -6.19 10.69
N ASP A 464 37.10 -5.39 10.19
CA ASP A 464 35.98 -4.91 10.99
C ASP A 464 34.76 -5.84 10.89
N LEU A 465 33.97 -5.91 11.97
CA LEU A 465 32.69 -6.59 12.02
C LEU A 465 31.58 -5.56 12.20
N VAL A 466 30.74 -5.37 11.18
CA VAL A 466 29.71 -4.32 11.17
C VAL A 466 28.33 -4.95 10.95
N LEU A 467 27.44 -4.80 11.93
CA LEU A 467 26.05 -5.24 11.89
C LEU A 467 25.14 -4.01 11.92
N GLU A 468 24.32 -3.80 10.90
CA GLU A 468 23.47 -2.62 10.75
C GLU A 468 22.00 -2.99 10.54
N ALA A 469 21.08 -2.13 10.97
CA ALA A 469 19.68 -2.22 10.59
C ALA A 469 19.46 -1.82 9.13
N GLY A 470 18.42 -2.37 8.51
CA GLY A 470 17.88 -1.83 7.27
C GLY A 470 16.88 -0.70 7.52
N SER A 471 16.85 0.29 6.63
CA SER A 471 15.95 1.43 6.71
C SER A 471 14.74 1.27 5.79
N SER A 472 13.54 1.52 6.30
CA SER A 472 12.33 1.68 5.49
C SER A 472 11.81 3.10 5.62
N SER A 473 11.15 3.62 4.57
CA SER A 473 10.60 4.97 4.56
C SER A 473 9.24 5.02 3.90
N THR A 474 8.34 5.85 4.43
CA THR A 474 7.02 6.11 3.86
C THR A 474 6.75 7.61 3.82
N THR A 475 6.11 8.07 2.75
CA THR A 475 5.70 9.46 2.57
C THR A 475 4.28 9.51 2.02
N GLU A 476 3.46 10.41 2.57
CA GLU A 476 2.12 10.68 2.07
C GLU A 476 1.86 12.17 2.03
N GLN A 477 1.23 12.62 0.95
CA GLN A 477 0.87 14.01 0.74
C GLN A 477 -0.54 14.09 0.17
N SER A 478 -1.43 14.77 0.89
CA SER A 478 -2.76 15.09 0.39
C SER A 478 -2.93 16.61 0.36
N LYS A 479 -3.59 17.10 -0.67
CA LYS A 479 -4.04 18.49 -0.75
C LYS A 479 -5.39 18.53 -1.43
N GLY A 480 -6.19 19.53 -1.07
CA GLY A 480 -7.41 19.79 -1.81
C GLY A 480 -7.95 21.18 -1.52
N SER A 481 -8.77 21.64 -2.44
CA SER A 481 -9.48 22.90 -2.34
C SER A 481 -10.87 22.76 -2.91
N ASN A 482 -11.82 23.41 -2.27
CA ASN A 482 -13.18 23.50 -2.76
C ASN A 482 -13.66 24.95 -2.73
N ALA A 483 -14.55 25.29 -3.66
CA ALA A 483 -15.23 26.57 -3.66
C ALA A 483 -16.65 26.39 -4.23
N GLY A 484 -17.61 27.07 -3.64
CA GLY A 484 -19.00 26.97 -4.07
C GLY A 484 -19.80 28.23 -3.79
N PHE A 485 -20.77 28.49 -4.65
CA PHE A 485 -21.78 29.52 -4.46
C PHE A 485 -23.11 29.02 -4.98
N GLU A 486 -24.16 29.15 -4.18
CA GLU A 486 -25.51 28.73 -4.54
C GLU A 486 -26.56 29.71 -4.01
N VAL A 487 -27.63 29.86 -4.78
CA VAL A 487 -28.83 30.63 -4.42
C VAL A 487 -30.02 29.73 -4.65
N GLY A 488 -30.88 29.58 -3.66
CA GLY A 488 -32.00 28.64 -3.78
C GLY A 488 -33.18 29.01 -2.90
N VAL A 489 -34.22 28.19 -3.03
CA VAL A 489 -35.37 28.15 -2.14
C VAL A 489 -35.43 26.79 -1.49
N GLY A 490 -35.83 26.74 -0.23
CA GLY A 490 -36.02 25.49 0.48
C GLY A 490 -37.34 25.47 1.22
N ALA A 491 -37.82 24.27 1.50
CA ALA A 491 -38.92 24.02 2.41
C ALA A 491 -38.39 23.13 3.53
N SER A 492 -38.74 23.45 4.77
CA SER A 492 -38.37 22.65 5.93
C SER A 492 -39.62 22.19 6.67
N VAL A 493 -39.56 20.99 7.23
CA VAL A 493 -40.61 20.38 8.06
C VAL A 493 -39.97 20.05 9.41
N GLY A 494 -40.54 20.58 10.50
CA GLY A 494 -39.99 20.49 11.85
C GLY A 494 -40.72 21.40 12.84
N ALA A 495 -40.06 21.81 13.92
CA ALA A 495 -40.62 22.71 14.94
C ALA A 495 -41.13 24.05 14.37
N GLN A 496 -40.59 24.49 13.22
CA GLN A 496 -41.18 25.52 12.37
C GLN A 496 -41.23 24.98 10.93
N THR A 497 -42.43 24.84 10.37
CA THR A 497 -42.63 24.42 8.98
C THR A 497 -42.77 25.66 8.11
N GLY A 498 -41.95 25.80 7.07
CA GLY A 498 -41.96 27.01 6.24
C GLY A 498 -41.10 26.93 4.99
N VAL A 499 -41.40 27.81 4.02
CA VAL A 499 -40.60 28.05 2.82
C VAL A 499 -39.65 29.21 3.04
N TYR A 500 -38.43 29.08 2.54
CA TYR A 500 -37.37 30.09 2.66
C TYR A 500 -36.57 30.23 1.37
N ALA A 501 -36.02 31.42 1.12
CA ALA A 501 -34.99 31.64 0.12
C ALA A 501 -33.63 31.72 0.82
N TYR A 502 -32.55 31.29 0.19
CA TYR A 502 -31.21 31.38 0.75
C TYR A 502 -30.14 31.70 -0.28
N VAL A 503 -29.04 32.28 0.19
CA VAL A 503 -27.77 32.46 -0.54
C VAL A 503 -26.70 31.81 0.31
N GLN A 504 -25.85 30.98 -0.30
CA GLN A 504 -24.71 30.33 0.36
C GLN A 504 -23.44 30.49 -0.47
N ALA A 505 -22.33 30.74 0.20
CA ALA A 505 -20.99 30.73 -0.36
C ALA A 505 -20.05 29.95 0.58
N SER A 506 -19.12 29.18 0.02
CA SER A 506 -18.08 28.48 0.79
C SER A 506 -16.78 28.41 0.01
N VAL A 507 -15.66 28.46 0.72
CA VAL A 507 -14.33 28.13 0.21
C VAL A 507 -13.56 27.37 1.30
N GLY A 508 -12.84 26.34 0.89
CA GLY A 508 -12.07 25.50 1.79
C GLY A 508 -10.78 25.02 1.16
N SER A 509 -9.78 24.78 1.99
CA SER A 509 -8.51 24.17 1.61
C SER A 509 -8.02 23.24 2.71
N HIS A 510 -7.44 22.12 2.32
CA HIS A 510 -6.76 21.20 3.24
C HIS A 510 -5.43 20.76 2.64
N LYS A 511 -4.47 20.48 3.52
CA LYS A 511 -3.17 19.91 3.18
C LYS A 511 -2.72 19.01 4.32
N SER A 512 -2.29 17.79 4.00
CA SER A 512 -1.68 16.86 4.94
C SER A 512 -0.37 16.34 4.36
N ASN A 513 0.63 16.21 5.22
CA ASN A 513 1.94 15.63 4.92
C ASN A 513 2.30 14.65 6.04
N MET A 514 2.78 13.47 5.66
CA MET A 514 3.28 12.45 6.57
C MET A 514 4.61 11.94 6.03
N ASP A 515 5.64 11.96 6.86
CA ASP A 515 6.96 11.40 6.55
C ASP A 515 7.38 10.46 7.68
N GLY A 516 7.61 9.19 7.37
CA GLY A 516 8.00 8.15 8.32
C GLY A 516 9.27 7.44 7.89
N SER A 517 10.10 7.07 8.86
CA SER A 517 11.24 6.18 8.67
C SER A 517 11.34 5.19 9.82
N THR A 518 11.48 3.92 9.51
CA THR A 518 11.60 2.84 10.50
C THR A 518 12.85 2.02 10.24
N TRP A 519 13.40 1.45 11.30
CA TRP A 519 14.59 0.62 11.26
C TRP A 519 14.23 -0.84 11.57
N GLN A 520 14.81 -1.76 10.81
CA GLN A 520 14.68 -3.19 11.03
C GLN A 520 16.04 -3.76 11.41
N ASN A 521 16.18 -4.19 12.66
CA ASN A 521 17.48 -4.60 13.19
C ASN A 521 18.01 -5.88 12.53
N THR A 522 19.34 -5.99 12.42
CA THR A 522 20.01 -7.27 12.18
C THR A 522 19.78 -8.20 13.39
N GLN A 523 19.39 -9.44 13.14
CA GLN A 523 19.10 -10.44 14.17
C GLN A 523 20.05 -11.63 14.03
N LEU A 524 20.80 -11.90 15.10
CA LEU A 524 21.68 -13.05 15.22
C LEU A 524 21.17 -13.97 16.34
N ALA A 525 21.03 -15.26 16.07
CA ALA A 525 20.62 -16.24 17.07
C ALA A 525 21.37 -17.58 16.95
N GLY A 526 21.74 -18.15 18.10
CA GLY A 526 22.30 -19.49 18.23
C GLY A 526 22.28 -19.96 19.68
N GLN A 527 22.62 -21.22 19.98
CA GLN A 527 22.91 -21.60 21.37
C GLN A 527 24.18 -20.92 21.85
N ASN A 528 25.23 -20.96 21.02
CA ASN A 528 26.46 -20.22 21.22
C ASN A 528 26.61 -19.19 20.10
N VAL A 529 26.94 -17.94 20.44
CA VAL A 529 27.27 -16.91 19.43
C VAL A 529 28.69 -16.42 19.66
N VAL A 530 29.51 -16.51 18.62
CA VAL A 530 30.91 -16.07 18.63
C VAL A 530 31.08 -14.93 17.62
N LEU A 531 31.48 -13.76 18.11
CA LEU A 531 31.81 -12.59 17.30
C LEU A 531 33.30 -12.31 17.45
N LYS A 532 34.07 -12.43 16.37
CA LYS A 532 35.50 -12.17 16.35
C LYS A 532 35.83 -11.14 15.27
N SER A 533 36.59 -10.12 15.65
CA SER A 533 37.04 -9.03 14.78
C SER A 533 38.48 -8.70 15.13
N GLU A 534 39.38 -8.66 14.14
CA GLU A 534 40.75 -8.18 14.35
C GLU A 534 40.82 -6.63 14.39
N GLY A 535 39.78 -5.95 13.90
CA GLY A 535 39.56 -4.51 13.98
C GLY A 535 38.44 -4.13 14.95
N ASP A 536 37.59 -3.19 14.55
CA ASP A 536 36.45 -2.72 15.35
C ASP A 536 35.22 -3.64 15.19
N THR A 537 34.32 -3.60 16.16
CA THR A 537 33.02 -4.27 16.10
C THR A 537 31.90 -3.26 16.32
N ALA A 538 30.97 -3.14 15.38
CA ALA A 538 29.85 -2.20 15.45
C ALA A 538 28.49 -2.91 15.30
N LEU A 539 27.59 -2.70 16.27
CA LEU A 539 26.22 -3.21 16.33
C LEU A 539 25.25 -2.03 16.27
N ARG A 540 24.91 -1.55 15.07
CA ARG A 540 24.09 -0.36 14.84
C ARG A 540 22.68 -0.75 14.39
N GLY A 541 21.78 -0.99 15.34
CA GLY A 541 20.50 -1.64 15.02
C GLY A 541 20.71 -3.15 14.86
N ALA A 542 21.34 -3.79 15.84
CA ALA A 542 21.62 -5.22 15.82
C ALA A 542 21.34 -5.90 17.17
N VAL A 543 20.69 -7.07 17.12
CA VAL A 543 20.28 -7.87 18.27
C VAL A 543 20.93 -9.24 18.19
N VAL A 544 21.74 -9.56 19.19
CA VAL A 544 22.44 -10.84 19.29
C VAL A 544 21.90 -11.62 20.47
N LYS A 545 21.37 -12.83 20.21
CA LYS A 545 20.77 -13.70 21.23
C LYS A 545 21.44 -15.07 21.23
N GLY A 546 21.81 -15.55 22.41
CA GLY A 546 22.25 -16.94 22.60
C GLY A 546 22.32 -17.31 24.07
N ASP A 547 22.52 -18.59 24.39
CA ASP A 547 22.75 -18.99 25.77
C ASP A 547 24.11 -18.48 26.27
N ARG A 548 25.13 -18.62 25.42
CA ARG A 548 26.47 -18.05 25.61
C ARG A 548 26.83 -17.13 24.45
N ILE A 549 27.40 -15.97 24.76
CA ILE A 549 27.90 -15.03 23.75
C ILE A 549 29.38 -14.75 24.04
N ASP A 550 30.27 -15.02 23.09
CA ASP A 550 31.69 -14.70 23.17
C ASP A 550 32.03 -13.62 22.13
N VAL A 551 32.55 -12.47 22.57
CA VAL A 551 32.94 -11.35 21.71
C VAL A 551 34.42 -11.03 21.90
N GLN A 552 35.18 -11.06 20.82
CA GLN A 552 36.60 -10.71 20.78
C GLN A 552 36.82 -9.65 19.71
N THR A 553 37.11 -8.42 20.14
CA THR A 553 37.35 -7.28 19.25
C THR A 553 38.77 -6.77 19.45
N GLY A 554 39.53 -6.65 18.36
CA GLY A 554 40.89 -6.11 18.38
C GLY A 554 40.95 -4.60 18.67
N GLY A 555 39.90 -3.87 18.26
CA GLY A 555 39.67 -2.46 18.55
C GLY A 555 38.44 -2.22 19.45
N ASP A 556 37.59 -1.26 19.09
CA ASP A 556 36.45 -0.82 19.89
C ASP A 556 35.16 -1.60 19.57
N LEU A 557 34.36 -1.87 20.61
CA LEU A 557 33.00 -2.41 20.48
C LEU A 557 31.98 -1.27 20.65
N THR A 558 31.21 -0.96 19.60
CA THR A 558 30.13 0.02 19.65
C THR A 558 28.77 -0.63 19.45
N ILE A 559 27.82 -0.37 20.36
CA ILE A 559 26.43 -0.83 20.27
C ILE A 559 25.51 0.39 20.26
N GLU A 560 24.84 0.61 19.14
CA GLU A 560 23.98 1.78 18.88
C GLU A 560 22.57 1.33 18.54
N SER A 561 21.59 1.72 19.35
CA SER A 561 20.17 1.59 19.01
C SER A 561 19.73 2.71 18.07
N LEU A 562 18.89 2.40 17.09
CA LEU A 562 18.39 3.38 16.13
C LEU A 562 16.96 3.82 16.47
N GLN A 563 16.64 5.08 16.19
CA GLN A 563 15.33 5.66 16.47
C GLN A 563 14.48 5.74 15.21
N ASP A 564 13.27 5.20 15.29
CA ASP A 564 12.22 5.38 14.31
C ASP A 564 11.68 6.81 14.40
N LYS A 565 11.29 7.37 13.25
CA LYS A 565 10.80 8.74 13.13
C LYS A 565 9.47 8.77 12.40
N LEU A 566 8.55 9.60 12.87
CA LEU A 566 7.31 9.94 12.17
C LEU A 566 7.00 11.43 12.37
N ASP A 567 6.81 12.17 11.27
CA ASP A 567 6.38 13.58 11.27
C ASP A 567 5.06 13.68 10.50
N ILE A 568 4.03 14.23 11.14
CA ILE A 568 2.69 14.43 10.57
C ILE A 568 2.36 15.91 10.69
N GLN A 569 1.95 16.52 9.59
CA GLN A 569 1.51 17.91 9.54
C GLN A 569 0.24 18.02 8.73
N SER A 570 -0.85 18.46 9.37
CA SER A 570 -2.11 18.73 8.71
C SER A 570 -2.58 20.15 8.97
N ARG A 571 -3.15 20.76 7.93
CA ARG A 571 -3.71 22.11 7.96
C ARG A 571 -4.99 22.12 7.15
N GLU A 572 -6.05 22.59 7.77
CA GLU A 572 -7.35 22.78 7.15
C GLU A 572 -7.84 24.19 7.45
N SER A 573 -8.47 24.81 6.46
CA SER A 573 -9.18 26.06 6.64
C SER A 573 -10.41 26.06 5.75
N SER A 574 -11.56 26.40 6.32
CA SER A 574 -12.78 26.61 5.58
C SER A 574 -13.50 27.86 6.08
N VAL A 575 -14.15 28.57 5.16
CA VAL A 575 -15.00 29.70 5.47
C VAL A 575 -16.22 29.63 4.59
N GLY A 576 -17.39 29.78 5.20
CA GLY A 576 -18.65 29.79 4.50
C GLY A 576 -19.70 30.64 5.20
N GLY A 577 -20.61 31.17 4.40
CA GLY A 577 -21.72 31.97 4.87
C GLY A 577 -23.00 31.52 4.19
N ARG A 578 -24.10 31.53 4.94
CA ARG A 578 -25.44 31.26 4.47
C ARG A 578 -26.41 32.30 5.04
N VAL A 579 -27.17 32.95 4.19
CA VAL A 579 -28.26 33.84 4.59
C VAL A 579 -29.55 33.23 4.09
N GLN A 580 -30.55 33.08 4.95
CA GLN A 580 -31.87 32.58 4.62
C GLN A 580 -32.98 33.52 5.09
N VAL A 581 -34.02 33.65 4.27
CA VAL A 581 -35.19 34.49 4.51
C VAL A 581 -36.43 33.63 4.36
N SER A 582 -37.18 33.42 5.44
CA SER A 582 -38.45 32.68 5.39
C SER A 582 -39.62 33.59 4.99
N PHE A 583 -40.66 33.05 4.36
CA PHE A 583 -41.90 33.80 4.12
C PHE A 583 -42.69 33.92 5.44
N GLY A 584 -42.29 34.90 6.27
CA GLY A 584 -42.76 35.20 7.63
C GLY A 584 -41.85 36.23 8.30
N THR A 585 -41.98 36.50 9.60
CA THR A 585 -41.12 37.47 10.32
C THR A 585 -39.73 36.93 10.70
N ALA A 586 -39.34 35.73 10.23
CA ALA A 586 -38.08 35.08 10.61
C ALA A 586 -37.05 35.14 9.47
N TRP A 587 -35.93 35.80 9.73
CA TRP A 587 -34.70 35.75 8.93
C TRP A 587 -33.66 34.98 9.75
N ASP A 588 -32.81 34.19 9.08
CA ASP A 588 -31.67 33.52 9.69
C ASP A 588 -30.42 33.80 8.86
N ALA A 589 -29.36 34.22 9.54
CA ALA A 589 -28.06 34.41 8.94
C ALA A 589 -27.07 33.55 9.71
N SER A 590 -26.49 32.57 9.04
CA SER A 590 -25.48 31.68 9.58
C SER A 590 -24.14 31.87 8.88
N GLY A 591 -23.07 32.03 9.66
CA GLY A 591 -21.70 32.06 9.15
C GLY A 591 -20.87 31.05 9.90
N TYR A 592 -19.97 30.37 9.19
CA TYR A 592 -18.96 29.53 9.81
C TYR A 592 -17.57 29.86 9.28
N ALA A 593 -16.60 29.89 10.20
CA ALA A 593 -15.20 29.88 9.88
C ALA A 593 -14.56 28.78 10.71
N SER A 594 -13.85 27.86 10.08
CA SER A 594 -13.09 26.84 10.77
C SER A 594 -11.64 26.83 10.28
N GLY A 595 -10.73 26.61 11.22
CA GLY A 595 -9.33 26.37 10.95
C GLY A 595 -8.83 25.31 11.91
N ALA A 596 -8.18 24.29 11.37
CA ALA A 596 -7.56 23.24 12.16
C ALA A 596 -6.11 23.08 11.72
N ARG A 597 -5.23 22.90 12.69
CA ARG A 597 -3.84 22.49 12.48
C ARG A 597 -3.53 21.37 13.45
N ALA A 598 -2.98 20.28 12.94
CA ALA A 598 -2.40 19.24 13.77
C ALA A 598 -0.95 19.04 13.35
N ASN A 599 -0.05 18.93 14.34
CA ASN A 599 1.30 18.45 14.12
C ASN A 599 1.57 17.33 15.11
N GLY A 600 2.11 16.22 14.62
CA GLY A 600 2.56 15.09 15.43
C GLY A 600 4.00 14.75 15.08
N LYS A 601 4.85 14.58 16.08
CA LYS A 601 6.22 14.11 15.92
C LYS A 601 6.48 12.95 16.85
N TYR A 602 7.03 11.88 16.32
CA TYR A 602 7.52 10.74 17.07
C TYR A 602 8.99 10.49 16.70
N LEU A 603 9.79 10.25 17.73
CA LEU A 603 11.17 9.81 17.62
C LEU A 603 11.43 8.81 18.75
N GLY A 604 11.70 7.54 18.45
CA GLY A 604 11.90 6.55 19.51
C GLY A 604 12.56 5.25 19.07
N VAL A 605 13.21 4.58 20.01
CA VAL A 605 13.77 3.24 19.80
C VAL A 605 12.66 2.21 19.99
N VAL A 606 12.32 1.45 18.94
CA VAL A 606 11.34 0.36 18.99
C VAL A 606 12.01 -0.96 19.42
N GLU A 607 13.17 -1.28 18.85
CA GLU A 607 13.96 -2.46 19.21
C GLU A 607 15.38 -2.05 19.61
N GLN A 608 15.78 -2.42 20.84
CA GLN A 608 17.08 -2.07 21.40
C GLN A 608 18.19 -2.96 20.83
N SER A 609 19.29 -2.34 20.39
CA SER A 609 20.49 -3.08 19.98
C SER A 609 21.25 -3.62 21.18
N GLY A 610 21.82 -4.82 21.06
CA GLY A 610 22.54 -5.40 22.17
C GLY A 610 22.91 -6.86 22.06
N LEU A 611 23.65 -7.29 23.09
CA LEU A 611 24.04 -8.67 23.36
C LEU A 611 23.16 -9.20 24.49
N PHE A 612 22.38 -10.23 24.23
CA PHE A 612 21.44 -10.81 25.19
C PHE A 612 21.74 -12.30 25.39
N ALA A 613 22.52 -12.60 26.42
CA ALA A 613 22.95 -13.94 26.77
C ALA A 613 21.97 -14.64 27.75
N GLY A 614 21.93 -15.97 27.70
CA GLY A 614 21.25 -16.82 28.66
C GLY A 614 22.13 -17.15 29.86
N ASP A 615 22.03 -18.40 30.34
CA ASP A 615 22.68 -18.87 31.56
C ASP A 615 24.18 -19.12 31.36
N GLY A 616 24.60 -19.34 30.11
CA GLY A 616 25.99 -19.41 29.67
C GLY A 616 26.75 -18.08 29.77
N GLY A 617 26.03 -16.95 29.81
CA GLY A 617 26.58 -15.61 30.03
C GLY A 617 27.30 -14.99 28.83
N TYR A 618 27.65 -13.71 28.94
CA TYR A 618 28.44 -13.00 27.94
C TYR A 618 29.92 -12.95 28.33
N HIS A 619 30.83 -13.07 27.37
CA HIS A 619 32.27 -12.98 27.55
C HIS A 619 32.80 -12.00 26.51
N VAL A 620 32.98 -10.74 26.90
CA VAL A 620 33.33 -9.66 25.98
C VAL A 620 34.75 -9.19 26.29
N THR A 621 35.60 -9.17 25.28
CA THR A 621 36.93 -8.55 25.30
C THR A 621 37.05 -7.55 24.17
N ALA A 622 37.29 -6.29 24.48
CA ALA A 622 37.46 -5.20 23.51
C ALA A 622 38.41 -4.12 24.06
N GLY A 623 38.84 -3.18 23.21
CA GLY A 623 39.49 -1.93 23.62
C GLY A 623 38.51 -1.07 24.42
N ASN A 624 37.76 -0.18 23.77
CA ASN A 624 36.66 0.54 24.42
C ASN A 624 35.30 -0.09 24.10
N VAL A 625 34.35 0.03 25.03
CA VAL A 625 32.96 -0.38 24.84
C VAL A 625 32.06 0.85 24.90
N ASN A 626 31.34 1.13 23.82
CA ASN A 626 30.46 2.30 23.68
C ASN A 626 29.00 1.86 23.53
N LEU A 627 28.14 2.23 24.48
CA LEU A 627 26.72 1.91 24.46
C LEU A 627 25.88 3.17 24.19
N ILE A 628 25.27 3.27 23.01
CA ILE A 628 24.41 4.40 22.61
C ILE A 628 22.97 3.89 22.53
N GLY A 629 22.25 3.98 23.66
CA GLY A 629 20.96 3.33 23.85
C GLY A 629 21.02 1.80 23.70
N GLY A 630 22.21 1.19 23.62
CA GLY A 630 22.42 -0.24 23.50
C GLY A 630 22.59 -0.95 24.84
N ALA A 631 22.50 -2.27 24.85
CA ALA A 631 22.59 -3.08 26.07
C ALA A 631 23.49 -4.32 25.92
N ILE A 632 24.11 -4.72 27.03
CA ILE A 632 24.76 -6.03 27.20
C ILE A 632 24.14 -6.65 28.46
N ALA A 633 23.45 -7.78 28.31
CA ALA A 633 22.68 -8.40 29.37
C ALA A 633 22.82 -9.92 29.37
N SER A 634 22.68 -10.53 30.55
CA SER A 634 22.63 -11.98 30.73
C SER A 634 21.65 -12.35 31.84
N THR A 635 21.06 -13.55 31.79
CA THR A 635 20.31 -14.14 32.91
C THR A 635 21.21 -14.65 34.04
N ASN A 636 22.52 -14.81 33.82
CA ASN A 636 23.49 -15.28 34.80
C ASN A 636 24.74 -14.41 34.88
N ALA A 637 24.73 -13.48 35.84
CA ALA A 637 25.85 -12.55 36.07
C ALA A 637 27.15 -13.24 36.53
N ALA A 638 27.09 -14.42 37.16
CA ALA A 638 28.29 -15.12 37.63
C ALA A 638 29.09 -15.77 36.49
N ASN A 639 28.43 -16.03 35.36
CA ASN A 639 29.03 -16.54 34.13
C ASN A 639 29.25 -15.44 33.08
N SER A 640 29.21 -14.17 33.49
CA SER A 640 29.34 -13.03 32.58
C SER A 640 30.58 -12.20 32.92
N GLU A 641 31.39 -11.92 31.90
CA GLU A 641 32.65 -11.18 32.00
C GLU A 641 32.75 -10.12 30.90
N LEU A 642 33.08 -8.88 31.27
CA LEU A 642 33.36 -7.77 30.36
C LEU A 642 34.75 -7.22 30.67
N THR A 643 35.67 -7.38 29.73
CA THR A 643 37.02 -6.84 29.77
C THR A 643 37.15 -5.73 28.72
N ALA A 644 37.36 -4.50 29.18
CA ALA A 644 37.54 -3.32 28.34
C ALA A 644 38.44 -2.29 29.02
N ASP A 645 39.14 -1.48 28.23
CA ASP A 645 39.92 -0.32 28.68
C ASP A 645 38.99 0.77 29.25
N ALA A 646 37.84 1.00 28.61
CA ALA A 646 36.80 1.91 29.07
C ALA A 646 35.39 1.44 28.65
N LEU A 647 34.39 1.82 29.44
CA LEU A 647 32.96 1.64 29.14
C LEU A 647 32.27 3.01 29.16
N THR A 648 31.67 3.40 28.03
CA THR A 648 30.86 4.61 27.90
C THR A 648 29.40 4.25 27.64
N PHE A 649 28.47 5.06 28.15
CA PHE A 649 27.05 4.90 27.88
C PHE A 649 26.37 6.25 27.63
N THR A 650 25.43 6.27 26.69
CA THR A 650 24.59 7.42 26.34
C THR A 650 23.16 6.94 26.17
N ASP A 651 22.22 7.54 26.90
CA ASP A 651 20.80 7.18 26.81
C ASP A 651 20.12 7.84 25.61
N LEU A 652 19.29 7.07 24.90
CA LEU A 652 18.39 7.59 23.87
C LEU A 652 17.01 7.87 24.48
N LYS A 653 16.47 9.06 24.21
CA LYS A 653 15.16 9.48 24.74
C LYS A 653 14.08 9.28 23.68
N ASN A 654 13.02 8.59 24.05
CA ASN A 654 11.81 8.51 23.24
C ASN A 654 11.01 9.81 23.42
N LEU A 655 10.69 10.46 22.31
CA LEU A 655 9.98 11.72 22.24
C LEU A 655 8.70 11.51 21.43
N MET A 656 7.58 11.91 22.02
CA MET A 656 6.29 12.02 21.33
C MET A 656 5.75 13.40 21.65
N ASP A 657 5.55 14.21 20.61
CA ASP A 657 5.04 15.56 20.75
C ASP A 657 3.84 15.73 19.82
N TYR A 658 2.72 16.18 20.38
CA TYR A 658 1.46 16.31 19.65
C TYR A 658 0.81 17.64 19.98
N SER A 659 0.50 18.39 18.93
CA SER A 659 -0.16 19.69 19.05
C SER A 659 -1.35 19.73 18.11
N THR A 660 -2.53 20.01 18.67
CA THR A 660 -3.75 20.30 17.90
C THR A 660 -4.25 21.67 18.27
N VAL A 661 -4.58 22.45 17.25
CA VAL A 661 -5.26 23.71 17.40
C VAL A 661 -6.41 23.70 16.41
N SER A 662 -7.63 23.62 16.93
CA SER A 662 -8.86 23.79 16.14
C SER A 662 -9.60 25.00 16.66
N ALA A 663 -9.93 25.92 15.77
CA ALA A 663 -10.82 27.03 16.04
C ALA A 663 -11.98 26.95 15.05
N ALA A 664 -13.21 26.86 15.56
CA ALA A 664 -14.42 26.97 14.76
C ALA A 664 -15.31 28.04 15.38
N ILE A 665 -15.77 28.97 14.56
CA ILE A 665 -16.75 29.99 14.93
C ILE A 665 -17.95 29.78 14.05
N SER A 666 -19.07 29.38 14.63
CA SER A 666 -20.38 29.37 13.97
C SER A 666 -21.28 30.39 14.64
N GLY A 667 -21.80 31.36 13.88
CA GLY A 667 -22.76 32.35 14.38
C GLY A 667 -24.05 32.30 13.58
N GLY A 668 -25.19 32.16 14.26
CA GLY A 668 -26.54 32.17 13.68
C GLY A 668 -27.40 33.23 14.38
N ILE A 669 -28.05 34.15 13.65
CA ILE A 669 -29.00 35.12 14.21
C ILE A 669 -30.42 34.76 13.77
N GLY A 670 -31.26 34.28 14.69
CA GLY A 670 -32.69 34.04 14.48
C GLY A 670 -33.53 34.47 15.68
N SER A 671 -34.73 35.01 15.45
CA SER A 671 -35.60 35.53 16.51
C SER A 671 -36.34 34.41 17.27
N THR A 672 -35.70 33.84 18.30
CA THR A 672 -36.26 33.46 19.62
C THR A 672 -35.20 32.70 20.44
N GLY A 673 -34.70 33.30 21.53
CA GLY A 673 -34.28 32.60 22.76
C GLY A 673 -32.88 31.95 22.86
N GLU A 674 -31.98 32.65 23.56
CA GLU A 674 -30.87 32.19 24.44
C GLU A 674 -29.88 31.08 24.00
N GLY A 675 -28.59 31.46 23.94
CA GLY A 675 -27.47 30.54 23.77
C GLY A 675 -27.22 29.69 25.01
N ALA A 676 -26.96 28.39 24.81
CA ALA A 676 -26.65 27.46 25.88
C ALA A 676 -25.15 27.22 25.98
N THR A 677 -24.54 27.73 27.06
CA THR A 677 -23.35 27.14 27.71
C THR A 677 -23.82 26.03 28.66
N ASP A 678 -22.94 25.08 28.99
CA ASP A 678 -23.21 24.20 30.14
C ASP A 678 -23.12 24.98 31.46
N ALA A 679 -23.45 24.33 32.58
CA ALA A 679 -23.48 24.95 33.91
C ALA A 679 -22.11 25.45 34.40
N ASP A 680 -21.02 25.12 33.69
CA ASP A 680 -19.64 25.50 34.00
C ASP A 680 -19.02 26.46 32.97
N GLY A 681 -19.78 26.90 31.95
CA GLY A 681 -19.36 27.93 31.00
C GLY A 681 -18.52 27.45 29.82
N ASN A 682 -18.51 26.15 29.49
CA ASN A 682 -17.77 25.62 28.34
C ASN A 682 -18.62 25.53 27.06
N PRO A 683 -18.02 25.74 25.87
CA PRO A 683 -18.70 25.56 24.57
C PRO A 683 -18.80 24.07 24.18
N THR A 684 -20.00 23.61 23.84
CA THR A 684 -20.35 22.18 23.62
C THR A 684 -20.35 21.76 22.14
N GLN A 685 -19.19 21.74 21.48
CA GLN A 685 -19.06 21.22 20.10
C GLN A 685 -17.85 20.29 19.98
N PRO A 686 -18.00 19.01 19.57
CA PRO A 686 -16.85 18.18 19.23
C PRO A 686 -16.24 18.69 17.91
N SER A 687 -14.92 18.77 17.89
CA SER A 687 -14.15 19.25 16.73
C SER A 687 -14.03 18.15 15.66
N VAL A 688 -13.77 18.56 14.43
CA VAL A 688 -13.37 17.71 13.28
C VAL A 688 -12.18 16.77 13.64
N GLY A 689 -11.45 17.05 14.72
CA GLY A 689 -10.44 16.16 15.30
C GLY A 689 -10.94 14.77 15.70
N ASP A 690 -12.22 14.59 16.04
CA ASP A 690 -12.76 13.26 16.41
C ASP A 690 -12.97 12.34 15.19
N GLN A 691 -13.05 12.89 13.97
CA GLN A 691 -13.05 12.11 12.72
C GLN A 691 -11.64 11.66 12.31
N PHE A 692 -10.59 12.41 12.70
CA PHE A 692 -9.19 12.01 12.52
C PHE A 692 -8.74 10.93 13.53
N MET A 693 -9.41 10.81 14.69
CA MET A 693 -9.18 9.73 15.64
C MET A 693 -9.46 8.34 15.05
N ASN A 694 -10.38 8.22 14.08
CA ASN A 694 -10.67 6.95 13.39
C ASN A 694 -9.58 6.54 12.38
N ILE A 695 -8.84 7.49 11.82
CA ILE A 695 -7.70 7.19 10.95
C ILE A 695 -6.49 6.78 11.80
N GLY A 696 -6.27 7.45 12.93
CA GLY A 696 -5.22 7.08 13.88
C GLY A 696 -5.44 5.70 14.52
N HIS A 697 -6.67 5.32 14.86
CA HIS A 697 -6.95 4.05 15.54
C HIS A 697 -6.78 2.80 14.65
N ASN A 698 -7.02 2.93 13.34
CA ASN A 698 -6.83 1.84 12.38
C ASN A 698 -5.36 1.52 12.10
N ILE A 699 -4.47 2.52 12.20
CA ILE A 699 -3.03 2.37 12.00
C ILE A 699 -2.36 1.71 13.22
N VAL A 700 -2.85 1.96 14.45
CA VAL A 700 -2.28 1.38 15.67
C VAL A 700 -2.66 -0.10 15.89
N ASN A 701 -3.77 -0.58 15.31
CA ASN A 701 -4.30 -1.93 15.58
C ASN A 701 -4.14 -2.95 14.42
N GLY A 702 -3.41 -2.61 13.35
CA GLY A 702 -2.97 -3.60 12.35
C GLY A 702 -4.09 -4.42 11.68
N ASN A 703 -5.26 -3.84 11.46
CA ASN A 703 -6.40 -4.54 10.83
C ASN A 703 -6.48 -4.17 9.34
N TYR A 704 -5.64 -4.81 8.52
CA TYR A 704 -5.80 -4.80 7.07
C TYR A 704 -6.93 -5.77 6.71
N GLY A 705 -8.13 -5.24 6.50
CA GLY A 705 -9.20 -6.00 5.86
C GLY A 705 -8.85 -6.25 4.40
N GLU A 706 -8.96 -7.51 3.98
CA GLU A 706 -8.66 -7.99 2.63
C GLU A 706 -9.31 -7.15 1.53
N ALA A 707 -8.54 -6.91 0.48
CA ALA A 707 -8.99 -6.30 -0.76
C ALA A 707 -10.06 -7.18 -1.45
N ASN A 708 -11.10 -6.54 -1.96
CA ASN A 708 -11.71 -6.92 -3.23
C ASN A 708 -11.53 -5.77 -4.20
#